data_AF-A0A6B2NJ68-F1
#
_entry.id   AF-A0A6B2NJ68-F1
#
_cell.length_a   1.000
_cell.length_b   1.000
_cell.length_c   1.000
_cell.angle_alpha   90.00
_cell.angle_beta   90.00
_cell.angle_gamma   90.00
#
_symmetry.space_group_name_H-M   'P 1'
#
loop_
_entity.id
_entity.type
_entity.pdbx_description
1 polymer ?
#
loop_
_entity_poly.entity_id
_entity_poly.type
_entity_poly.pdbx_seq_one_letter_code
_entity_poly.pdbx_strand_id
1 'polypeptide(L)'
;MVSLTKTALASRGTFVSKSQGSVRRILLCGVAAFVWQAPAWAQSTLPTGATVVGGSVNIAQPAPQSMVINQSSNSAVVNWNSFSIGSESHVDIRQPNAQSSILNRVTGNTRSDIHGRLTANGQVHLVNPNGIFIGPNGTVNAGAFVASTLDITNEDFLAGRYRFQGNGSSATVSNAGRVIIGPDGYAALLGGRVRNSGIVTVPMGRIGFASGERVMLDLSGDQFLQVAIPTAGEEDGEALISNSGLASADGGLIEMRAATAREAVRQAINLSGVAEARSVSVRNGTIVLGGGSGGSVRVTGRVSTRQSESPLAVASSRRPPRGPEITVTGRDITLAGAEIDASAQDGGGLIRIGGDFSGAGDLLRALTVDVDSASSLRADALGAGDGGRIAVWSDNETRFDGQLSARGGETGGDGGFIEVSSSRVLSYGGLADTRAGYGRWGTLLLDPQDITINPGAGGETTLEANLELGNVTLDTFDAVATDPGDIFINADLNWLAATILSLRAENSIFLNGAISAPSGGIVLDAATDIVTNAASTIDVASFSLSSGFWSQVGTLPSFSATNFQVVCCGTFLRALGGDGSAATPYRITDVYGLQGLATPGLSGSNAVLANDIDASGTAGWTNIFTGNGFEPIPLLSGTLDGAGFAVSGLFSSQFSFDGEVFRLRPAALINTIDSSGVVTDLTLENADIAGNMAAVLAVTNNGTVRNSRSSGVVSATLDAAGGLIAQNTGTVQDSLSSVDVSFDTGSITAPHAVGGFVGRNQGGTIVRSHATGNVVVTNPLNLDTPSGIMAGGFAGENDAFGQIADSYARGNVTVTDTSLSSIAGAFAGGFAGDNSGSLVRSYSTGMVTTSGAMSFATGGFLGRDTSSGGTSGNFWDVDISGVASSPGATGLNTGQFQDTPTFIALGSPLGWDFSNVWAPGDTGFHPVNYSTSPVVFAQPDPLTVQYGQTGSAVATGTVDGGPAQYVFDGCCDTLDTSPIFQTLAFSSTTVGSTSFTVDSSPLTSADGIPYRVVDLVGSATVTPAPLVVTADDATSAYGVATVLS
;
A
#
# COMPACT_ATOMS: atom_id res chain seq x y z
N MET A 1 20.57 -40.47 40.45
CA MET A 1 19.22 -40.74 40.99
C MET A 1 18.35 -41.06 39.76
N VAL A 2 17.67 -42.21 39.59
CA VAL A 2 16.79 -43.01 40.50
C VAL A 2 15.50 -42.23 40.79
N SER A 3 14.25 -42.68 40.56
CA SER A 3 13.63 -43.96 40.08
C SER A 3 12.44 -43.60 39.15
N LEU A 4 11.91 -44.34 38.14
CA LEU A 4 11.82 -45.76 37.75
C LEU A 4 10.63 -46.57 38.35
N THR A 5 9.52 -46.68 37.61
CA THR A 5 8.36 -47.64 37.68
C THR A 5 7.54 -47.49 36.35
N LYS A 6 6.99 -48.48 35.60
CA LYS A 6 6.10 -49.66 35.85
C LYS A 6 4.70 -49.26 36.37
N THR A 7 3.51 -49.72 35.88
CA THR A 7 3.05 -50.76 34.90
C THR A 7 1.56 -50.45 34.52
N ALA A 8 0.72 -51.12 33.68
CA ALA A 8 0.72 -52.38 32.90
C ALA A 8 -0.37 -52.42 31.77
N LEU A 9 -0.25 -53.43 30.87
CA LEU A 9 -1.23 -54.17 30.03
C LEU A 9 -2.69 -53.67 29.71
N ALA A 10 -2.97 -53.64 28.40
CA ALA A 10 -4.00 -54.40 27.63
C ALA A 10 -5.52 -54.39 27.97
N SER A 11 -6.35 -54.28 26.92
CA SER A 11 -7.26 -55.38 26.46
C SER A 11 -8.00 -55.07 25.14
N ARG A 12 -8.53 -56.11 24.48
CA ARG A 12 -9.58 -56.03 23.43
C ARG A 12 -10.95 -56.23 24.09
N GLY A 13 -12.01 -55.55 23.63
CA GLY A 13 -13.38 -55.81 24.10
C GLY A 13 -14.48 -55.34 23.13
N THR A 14 -15.27 -56.29 22.63
CA THR A 14 -16.44 -56.04 21.77
C THR A 14 -17.76 -56.07 22.56
N PHE A 15 -18.60 -55.04 22.46
CA PHE A 15 -20.06 -55.10 22.63
C PHE A 15 -20.67 -54.05 21.67
N VAL A 16 -21.62 -54.32 20.76
CA VAL A 16 -22.93 -55.00 20.86
C VAL A 16 -23.96 -54.19 21.65
N SER A 17 -24.95 -53.66 20.93
CA SER A 17 -26.19 -53.09 21.47
C SER A 17 -27.41 -53.80 20.86
N LYS A 18 -28.44 -53.99 21.69
CA LYS A 18 -29.74 -54.66 21.50
C LYS A 18 -30.77 -53.79 22.25
N SER A 19 -32.10 -53.79 22.10
CA SER A 19 -33.12 -54.37 21.18
C SER A 19 -34.51 -53.78 21.64
N GLN A 20 -35.74 -54.06 21.19
CA GLN A 20 -36.40 -55.23 20.55
C GLN A 20 -37.69 -54.78 19.80
N GLY A 21 -38.18 -55.63 18.88
CA GLY A 21 -39.63 -55.84 18.68
C GLY A 21 -40.33 -55.04 17.55
N SER A 22 -41.45 -55.48 16.97
CA SER A 22 -42.24 -56.72 17.19
C SER A 22 -43.01 -57.11 15.90
N VAL A 23 -42.76 -58.27 15.28
CA VAL A 23 -43.47 -59.57 15.43
C VAL A 23 -44.93 -59.65 14.91
N ARG A 24 -45.11 -60.17 13.68
CA ARG A 24 -46.07 -61.22 13.19
C ARG A 24 -45.95 -61.27 11.64
N ARG A 25 -45.72 -62.38 10.92
CA ARG A 25 -46.22 -63.79 10.86
C ARG A 25 -47.64 -63.96 10.27
N ILE A 26 -47.72 -64.62 9.11
CA ILE A 26 -48.39 -65.94 8.93
C ILE A 26 -47.91 -66.68 7.66
N LEU A 27 -48.11 -68.00 7.70
CA LEU A 27 -47.79 -69.13 6.80
C LEU A 27 -48.29 -68.95 5.33
N LEU A 28 -47.94 -69.80 4.34
CA LEU A 28 -47.90 -71.28 4.37
C LEU A 28 -46.97 -71.94 3.33
N CYS A 29 -46.65 -73.23 3.55
CA CYS A 29 -45.72 -74.02 2.73
C CYS A 29 -46.39 -74.77 1.57
N GLY A 30 -45.61 -75.05 0.52
CA GLY A 30 -45.92 -76.06 -0.51
C GLY A 30 -44.62 -76.71 -1.01
N VAL A 31 -44.57 -78.05 -1.05
CA VAL A 31 -43.36 -78.82 -1.43
C VAL A 31 -43.67 -79.69 -2.63
N ALA A 32 -42.90 -79.57 -3.72
CA ALA A 32 -42.92 -80.52 -4.83
C ALA A 32 -41.59 -80.56 -5.62
N ALA A 33 -41.05 -81.78 -5.73
CA ALA A 33 -40.19 -82.35 -6.79
C ALA A 33 -39.08 -81.54 -7.50
N PHE A 34 -37.89 -82.15 -7.56
CA PHE A 34 -36.83 -81.84 -8.52
C PHE A 34 -37.26 -82.08 -9.98
N VAL A 35 -36.81 -81.20 -10.89
CA VAL A 35 -36.34 -81.60 -12.22
C VAL A 35 -35.01 -80.88 -12.48
N TRP A 36 -33.96 -81.62 -12.81
CA TRP A 36 -32.73 -81.05 -13.36
C TRP A 36 -32.96 -80.59 -14.80
N GLN A 37 -32.69 -79.32 -15.10
CA GLN A 37 -32.22 -78.91 -16.42
C GLN A 37 -30.98 -78.01 -16.26
N ALA A 38 -30.14 -78.02 -17.29
CA ALA A 38 -28.74 -77.59 -17.35
C ALA A 38 -28.35 -76.28 -16.63
N PRO A 39 -27.05 -76.09 -16.32
CA PRO A 39 -26.53 -74.73 -16.09
C PRO A 39 -26.85 -73.86 -17.31
N ALA A 40 -27.02 -72.55 -17.11
CA ALA A 40 -26.98 -71.61 -18.23
C ALA A 40 -25.57 -71.64 -18.83
N TRP A 41 -25.44 -72.15 -20.05
CA TRP A 41 -24.15 -72.21 -20.75
C TRP A 41 -23.63 -70.79 -20.98
N ALA A 42 -22.31 -70.59 -20.86
CA ALA A 42 -21.68 -69.32 -21.21
C ALA A 42 -22.03 -69.00 -22.68
N GLN A 43 -22.66 -67.83 -22.90
CA GLN A 43 -23.24 -67.54 -24.20
C GLN A 43 -22.14 -67.13 -25.18
N SER A 44 -21.87 -68.00 -26.16
CA SER A 44 -20.88 -67.80 -27.22
C SER A 44 -21.38 -66.82 -28.29
N THR A 45 -21.81 -65.63 -27.85
CA THR A 45 -22.44 -64.60 -28.68
C THR A 45 -21.36 -63.80 -29.44
N LEU A 46 -21.57 -63.62 -30.73
CA LEU A 46 -20.74 -62.82 -31.64
C LEU A 46 -21.67 -61.96 -32.52
N PRO A 47 -21.15 -60.90 -33.19
CA PRO A 47 -21.93 -60.09 -34.13
C PRO A 47 -22.56 -60.91 -35.27
N THR A 48 -23.72 -60.48 -35.79
CA THR A 48 -24.50 -61.21 -36.80
C THR A 48 -25.13 -60.31 -37.86
N GLY A 49 -25.39 -60.87 -39.05
CA GLY A 49 -26.08 -60.16 -40.15
C GLY A 49 -25.22 -59.08 -40.83
N ALA A 50 -23.92 -59.31 -40.97
CA ALA A 50 -22.99 -58.34 -41.54
C ALA A 50 -23.31 -58.02 -43.01
N THR A 51 -23.35 -56.73 -43.35
CA THR A 51 -23.45 -56.21 -44.71
C THR A 51 -22.46 -55.06 -44.88
N VAL A 52 -21.44 -55.23 -45.73
CA VAL A 52 -20.49 -54.15 -46.04
C VAL A 52 -21.17 -53.15 -46.98
N VAL A 53 -21.27 -51.89 -46.57
CA VAL A 53 -21.97 -50.81 -47.30
C VAL A 53 -21.08 -49.60 -47.62
N GLY A 54 -19.78 -49.68 -47.30
CA GLY A 54 -18.76 -48.72 -47.70
C GLY A 54 -17.36 -49.25 -47.44
N GLY A 55 -16.40 -48.92 -48.32
CA GLY A 55 -15.04 -49.44 -48.25
C GLY A 55 -14.92 -50.94 -48.57
N SER A 56 -13.84 -51.57 -48.12
CA SER A 56 -13.48 -52.95 -48.40
C SER A 56 -13.15 -53.69 -47.10
N VAL A 57 -13.98 -54.68 -46.76
CA VAL A 57 -13.85 -55.49 -45.53
C VAL A 57 -14.16 -56.96 -45.85
N ASN A 58 -13.29 -57.86 -45.40
CA ASN A 58 -13.49 -59.31 -45.43
C ASN A 58 -13.69 -59.84 -43.99
N ILE A 59 -14.90 -60.29 -43.70
CA ILE A 59 -15.27 -60.85 -42.39
C ILE A 59 -15.10 -62.36 -42.48
N ALA A 60 -14.14 -62.90 -41.72
CA ALA A 60 -13.88 -64.33 -41.70
C ALA A 60 -15.08 -65.09 -41.11
N GLN A 61 -15.33 -66.31 -41.59
CA GLN A 61 -16.34 -67.19 -41.02
C GLN A 61 -16.05 -67.41 -39.52
N PRO A 62 -16.98 -67.06 -38.60
CA PRO A 62 -16.69 -67.12 -37.17
C PRO A 62 -16.36 -68.52 -36.68
N ALA A 63 -15.35 -68.63 -35.83
CA ALA A 63 -15.13 -69.79 -34.98
C ALA A 63 -15.98 -69.65 -33.69
N PRO A 64 -16.20 -70.72 -32.90
CA PRO A 64 -17.20 -70.73 -31.83
C PRO A 64 -17.14 -69.58 -30.81
N GLN A 65 -15.95 -69.03 -30.54
CA GLN A 65 -15.72 -67.90 -29.64
C GLN A 65 -14.91 -66.75 -30.29
N SER A 66 -14.69 -66.76 -31.61
CA SER A 66 -13.90 -65.71 -32.28
C SER A 66 -14.38 -65.31 -33.66
N MET A 67 -14.37 -64.00 -33.91
CA MET A 67 -14.58 -63.38 -35.22
C MET A 67 -13.36 -62.53 -35.59
N VAL A 68 -12.90 -62.62 -36.84
CA VAL A 68 -11.83 -61.75 -37.37
C VAL A 68 -12.37 -60.94 -38.54
N ILE A 69 -12.21 -59.62 -38.46
CA ILE A 69 -12.66 -58.65 -39.47
C ILE A 69 -11.42 -58.04 -40.11
N ASN A 70 -11.19 -58.29 -41.40
CA ASN A 70 -10.01 -57.78 -42.12
C ASN A 70 -10.43 -56.66 -43.06
N GLN A 71 -10.18 -55.42 -42.66
CA GLN A 71 -10.39 -54.21 -43.47
C GLN A 71 -9.17 -53.95 -44.36
N SER A 72 -9.39 -53.57 -45.62
CA SER A 72 -8.33 -53.22 -46.58
C SER A 72 -8.43 -51.81 -47.16
N SER A 73 -9.55 -51.11 -47.00
CA SER A 73 -9.67 -49.67 -47.26
C SER A 73 -9.33 -48.84 -46.02
N ASN A 74 -8.92 -47.57 -46.19
CA ASN A 74 -8.64 -46.69 -45.05
C ASN A 74 -9.89 -46.43 -44.18
N SER A 75 -11.05 -46.23 -44.81
CA SER A 75 -12.35 -46.10 -44.13
C SER A 75 -13.31 -47.19 -44.61
N ALA A 76 -14.17 -47.71 -43.73
CA ALA A 76 -15.17 -48.72 -44.08
C ALA A 76 -16.45 -48.63 -43.24
N VAL A 77 -17.57 -49.10 -43.79
CA VAL A 77 -18.87 -49.16 -43.12
C VAL A 77 -19.49 -50.55 -43.26
N VAL A 78 -19.88 -51.14 -42.13
CA VAL A 78 -20.55 -52.44 -42.03
C VAL A 78 -21.83 -52.27 -41.21
N ASN A 79 -22.98 -52.58 -41.83
CA ASN A 79 -24.25 -52.71 -41.13
C ASN A 79 -24.36 -54.13 -40.52
N TRP A 80 -25.00 -54.25 -39.36
CA TRP A 80 -25.17 -55.50 -38.61
C TRP A 80 -26.61 -55.64 -38.09
N ASN A 81 -27.14 -56.86 -38.05
CA ASN A 81 -28.42 -57.12 -37.38
C ASN A 81 -28.29 -57.03 -35.84
N SER A 82 -27.13 -57.46 -35.31
CA SER A 82 -26.75 -57.29 -33.91
C SER A 82 -25.23 -57.30 -33.79
N PHE A 83 -24.68 -56.48 -32.89
CA PHE A 83 -23.25 -56.43 -32.58
C PHE A 83 -23.07 -56.56 -31.07
N SER A 84 -22.92 -57.79 -30.59
CA SER A 84 -22.74 -58.15 -29.18
C SER A 84 -21.66 -59.21 -29.06
N ILE A 85 -20.94 -59.22 -27.93
CA ILE A 85 -19.79 -60.09 -27.67
C ILE A 85 -19.97 -60.74 -26.31
N GLY A 86 -20.25 -62.04 -26.27
CA GLY A 86 -20.42 -62.82 -25.05
C GLY A 86 -19.14 -62.90 -24.21
N SER A 87 -19.25 -63.27 -22.93
CA SER A 87 -18.16 -63.17 -21.94
C SER A 87 -16.89 -63.99 -22.27
N GLU A 88 -17.01 -65.05 -23.05
CA GLU A 88 -15.89 -65.87 -23.52
C GLU A 88 -15.49 -65.57 -24.98
N SER A 89 -16.26 -64.71 -25.65
CA SER A 89 -16.11 -64.40 -27.07
C SER A 89 -15.15 -63.23 -27.31
N HIS A 90 -14.56 -63.18 -28.51
CA HIS A 90 -13.80 -62.01 -28.96
C HIS A 90 -13.96 -61.67 -30.44
N VAL A 91 -13.83 -60.38 -30.74
CA VAL A 91 -13.83 -59.82 -32.11
C VAL A 91 -12.49 -59.11 -32.32
N ASP A 92 -11.79 -59.44 -33.40
CA ASP A 92 -10.48 -58.90 -33.76
C ASP A 92 -10.54 -58.18 -35.11
N ILE A 93 -10.39 -56.86 -35.10
CA ILE A 93 -10.50 -55.99 -36.29
C ILE A 93 -9.11 -55.56 -36.75
N ARG A 94 -8.70 -56.08 -37.90
CA ARG A 94 -7.40 -55.83 -38.53
C ARG A 94 -7.59 -54.81 -39.65
N GLN A 95 -6.96 -53.65 -39.50
CA GLN A 95 -7.15 -52.47 -40.34
C GLN A 95 -5.79 -52.03 -40.92
N PRO A 96 -5.72 -51.33 -42.08
CA PRO A 96 -4.45 -51.04 -42.76
C PRO A 96 -3.41 -50.29 -41.91
N ASN A 97 -3.84 -49.41 -41.00
CA ASN A 97 -2.99 -48.65 -40.09
C ASN A 97 -3.83 -48.07 -38.92
N ALA A 98 -3.18 -47.41 -37.96
CA ALA A 98 -3.83 -46.84 -36.78
C ALA A 98 -4.82 -45.69 -37.07
N GLN A 99 -4.70 -45.03 -38.23
CA GLN A 99 -5.60 -43.97 -38.68
C GLN A 99 -6.76 -44.50 -39.56
N SER A 100 -6.82 -45.81 -39.79
CA SER A 100 -7.91 -46.43 -40.53
C SER A 100 -9.14 -46.59 -39.65
N SER A 101 -10.33 -46.30 -40.17
CA SER A 101 -11.58 -46.29 -39.40
C SER A 101 -12.62 -47.29 -39.92
N ILE A 102 -13.37 -47.90 -39.00
CA ILE A 102 -14.53 -48.75 -39.33
C ILE A 102 -15.77 -48.29 -38.55
N LEU A 103 -16.89 -48.14 -39.26
CA LEU A 103 -18.21 -47.94 -38.69
C LEU A 103 -18.98 -49.27 -38.68
N ASN A 104 -19.25 -49.79 -37.49
CA ASN A 104 -20.15 -50.91 -37.24
C ASN A 104 -21.50 -50.33 -36.80
N ARG A 105 -22.47 -50.25 -37.73
CA ARG A 105 -23.82 -49.76 -37.43
C ARG A 105 -24.76 -50.94 -37.20
N VAL A 106 -25.44 -50.99 -36.06
CA VAL A 106 -26.53 -51.94 -35.81
C VAL A 106 -27.81 -51.38 -36.42
N THR A 107 -28.40 -52.15 -37.34
CA THR A 107 -29.66 -51.82 -38.04
C THR A 107 -30.82 -52.74 -37.64
N GLY A 108 -30.60 -53.66 -36.71
CA GLY A 108 -31.66 -54.44 -36.04
C GLY A 108 -32.07 -53.82 -34.69
N ASN A 109 -32.98 -54.50 -33.98
CA ASN A 109 -33.68 -53.95 -32.81
C ASN A 109 -33.12 -54.46 -31.47
N THR A 110 -31.80 -54.67 -31.36
CA THR A 110 -31.17 -55.25 -30.15
C THR A 110 -30.05 -54.36 -29.62
N ARG A 111 -29.93 -54.28 -28.28
CA ARG A 111 -28.82 -53.59 -27.61
C ARG A 111 -27.49 -54.27 -27.96
N SER A 112 -26.42 -53.49 -28.02
CA SER A 112 -25.06 -54.01 -28.12
C SER A 112 -24.52 -54.33 -26.74
N ASP A 113 -24.34 -55.61 -26.42
CA ASP A 113 -23.85 -56.09 -25.14
C ASP A 113 -22.44 -56.68 -25.30
N ILE A 114 -21.46 -55.95 -24.77
CA ILE A 114 -20.03 -56.27 -24.86
C ILE A 114 -19.55 -56.78 -23.50
N HIS A 115 -19.63 -58.09 -23.30
CA HIS A 115 -19.15 -58.80 -22.10
C HIS A 115 -17.78 -59.45 -22.30
N GLY A 116 -17.39 -59.73 -23.55
CA GLY A 116 -16.08 -60.27 -23.93
C GLY A 116 -15.11 -59.20 -24.43
N ARG A 117 -14.24 -59.56 -25.38
CA ARG A 117 -13.14 -58.70 -25.86
C ARG A 117 -13.31 -58.21 -27.30
N LEU A 118 -13.18 -56.90 -27.51
CA LEU A 118 -13.00 -56.27 -28.81
C LEU A 118 -11.55 -55.78 -28.93
N THR A 119 -10.81 -56.23 -29.95
CA THR A 119 -9.47 -55.73 -30.31
C THR A 119 -9.48 -55.08 -31.69
N ALA A 120 -8.75 -53.98 -31.84
CA ALA A 120 -8.47 -53.36 -33.13
C ALA A 120 -7.12 -52.64 -33.12
N ASN A 121 -6.49 -52.52 -34.29
CA ASN A 121 -5.26 -51.74 -34.44
C ASN A 121 -5.48 -50.30 -34.94
N GLY A 122 -6.71 -49.91 -35.26
CA GLY A 122 -7.11 -48.57 -35.69
C GLY A 122 -8.39 -48.09 -35.00
N GLN A 123 -9.16 -47.25 -35.68
CA GLN A 123 -10.33 -46.56 -35.14
C GLN A 123 -11.61 -47.40 -35.34
N VAL A 124 -12.38 -47.60 -34.27
CA VAL A 124 -13.62 -48.40 -34.28
C VAL A 124 -14.80 -47.59 -33.77
N HIS A 125 -15.80 -47.42 -34.62
CA HIS A 125 -17.06 -46.76 -34.27
C HIS A 125 -18.14 -47.85 -34.19
N LEU A 126 -18.85 -47.92 -33.08
CA LEU A 126 -20.02 -48.76 -32.85
C LEU A 126 -21.22 -47.85 -32.68
N VAL A 127 -22.14 -47.91 -33.65
CA VAL A 127 -23.39 -47.14 -33.63
C VAL A 127 -24.55 -48.11 -33.40
N ASN A 128 -25.33 -47.90 -32.34
CA ASN A 128 -26.53 -48.69 -32.06
C ASN A 128 -27.61 -47.84 -31.36
N PRO A 129 -28.65 -47.39 -32.09
CA PRO A 129 -29.77 -46.63 -31.52
C PRO A 129 -30.56 -47.34 -30.40
N ASN A 130 -30.43 -48.67 -30.27
CA ASN A 130 -31.06 -49.45 -29.19
C ASN A 130 -30.25 -49.42 -27.87
N GLY A 131 -29.10 -48.73 -27.84
CA GLY A 131 -28.21 -48.66 -26.67
C GLY A 131 -26.95 -49.52 -26.81
N ILE A 132 -25.94 -49.18 -26.01
CA ILE A 132 -24.65 -49.90 -25.94
C ILE A 132 -24.29 -50.10 -24.47
N PHE A 133 -23.94 -51.33 -24.10
CA PHE A 133 -23.45 -51.68 -22.77
C PHE A 133 -22.15 -52.47 -22.86
N ILE A 134 -21.11 -51.97 -22.20
CA ILE A 134 -19.86 -52.70 -21.95
C ILE A 134 -19.93 -53.21 -20.51
N GLY A 135 -20.11 -54.54 -20.35
CA GLY A 135 -20.29 -55.15 -19.04
C GLY A 135 -18.99 -55.20 -18.21
N PRO A 136 -19.04 -55.56 -16.92
CA PRO A 136 -17.87 -55.50 -16.03
C PRO A 136 -16.62 -56.28 -16.49
N ASN A 137 -16.82 -57.38 -17.23
CA ASN A 137 -15.73 -58.18 -17.81
C ASN A 137 -15.37 -57.75 -19.26
N GLY A 138 -16.15 -56.84 -19.84
CA GLY A 138 -16.01 -56.35 -21.19
C GLY A 138 -14.73 -55.54 -21.38
N THR A 139 -14.01 -55.80 -22.46
CA THR A 139 -12.75 -55.10 -22.79
C THR A 139 -12.75 -54.61 -24.22
N VAL A 140 -12.42 -53.34 -24.43
CA VAL A 140 -12.23 -52.72 -25.74
C VAL A 140 -10.82 -52.16 -25.82
N ASN A 141 -10.00 -52.70 -26.71
CA ASN A 141 -8.63 -52.25 -26.96
C ASN A 141 -8.51 -51.78 -28.42
N ALA A 142 -8.30 -50.50 -28.68
CA ALA A 142 -8.31 -49.93 -30.03
C ALA A 142 -7.33 -48.75 -30.22
N GLY A 143 -7.10 -48.32 -31.46
CA GLY A 143 -6.41 -47.07 -31.78
C GLY A 143 -7.29 -45.82 -31.56
N ALA A 144 -8.60 -45.97 -31.76
CA ALA A 144 -9.64 -45.08 -31.22
C ALA A 144 -10.96 -45.84 -31.08
N PHE A 145 -11.87 -45.35 -30.24
CA PHE A 145 -13.19 -45.96 -30.05
C PHE A 145 -14.30 -44.92 -29.93
N VAL A 146 -15.39 -45.10 -30.68
CA VAL A 146 -16.64 -44.36 -30.49
C VAL A 146 -17.78 -45.35 -30.23
N ALA A 147 -18.48 -45.21 -29.11
CA ALA A 147 -19.76 -45.87 -28.89
C ALA A 147 -20.86 -44.80 -28.92
N SER A 148 -21.80 -44.93 -29.86
CA SER A 148 -22.87 -43.95 -30.07
C SER A 148 -24.24 -44.59 -30.20
N THR A 149 -25.27 -44.00 -29.57
CA THR A 149 -26.68 -44.31 -29.91
C THR A 149 -27.27 -43.33 -30.92
N LEU A 150 -26.58 -42.21 -31.19
CA LEU A 150 -26.85 -41.32 -32.31
C LEU A 150 -26.26 -41.95 -33.58
N ASP A 151 -26.94 -41.84 -34.72
CA ASP A 151 -26.43 -42.31 -36.01
C ASP A 151 -25.57 -41.24 -36.71
N ILE A 152 -24.77 -41.65 -37.68
CA ILE A 152 -23.93 -40.81 -38.55
C ILE A 152 -24.16 -41.24 -40.00
N THR A 153 -24.23 -40.32 -40.95
CA THR A 153 -24.45 -40.70 -42.36
C THR A 153 -23.22 -41.44 -42.92
N ASN A 154 -23.43 -42.35 -43.88
CA ASN A 154 -22.31 -43.03 -44.55
C ASN A 154 -21.36 -42.03 -45.22
N GLU A 155 -21.89 -40.93 -45.78
CA GLU A 155 -21.09 -39.91 -46.46
C GLU A 155 -20.25 -39.11 -45.47
N ASP A 156 -20.84 -38.65 -44.37
CA ASP A 156 -20.13 -37.92 -43.32
C ASP A 156 -19.03 -38.78 -42.69
N PHE A 157 -19.32 -40.05 -42.38
CA PHE A 157 -18.30 -40.97 -41.86
C PHE A 157 -17.15 -41.20 -42.86
N LEU A 158 -17.46 -41.50 -44.13
CA LEU A 158 -16.43 -41.76 -45.15
C LEU A 158 -15.62 -40.48 -45.51
N ALA A 159 -16.19 -39.30 -45.30
CA ALA A 159 -15.52 -38.01 -45.44
C ALA A 159 -14.79 -37.53 -44.17
N GLY A 160 -14.77 -38.33 -43.08
CA GLY A 160 -14.13 -37.97 -41.81
C GLY A 160 -14.85 -36.87 -41.01
N ARG A 161 -16.09 -36.55 -41.35
CA ARG A 161 -16.92 -35.51 -40.72
C ARG A 161 -17.76 -36.14 -39.60
N TYR A 162 -17.22 -36.24 -38.38
CA TYR A 162 -17.89 -36.98 -37.30
C TYR A 162 -19.07 -36.23 -36.67
N ARG A 163 -20.16 -36.12 -37.43
CA ARG A 163 -21.44 -35.50 -37.08
C ARG A 163 -22.48 -36.58 -36.78
N PHE A 164 -22.92 -36.65 -35.54
CA PHE A 164 -23.91 -37.62 -35.08
C PHE A 164 -25.25 -36.93 -34.82
N GLN A 165 -26.34 -37.61 -35.20
CA GLN A 165 -27.71 -37.17 -35.04
C GLN A 165 -28.55 -38.28 -34.41
N GLY A 166 -29.27 -37.94 -33.34
CA GLY A 166 -30.19 -38.82 -32.64
C GLY A 166 -31.61 -38.77 -33.19
N ASN A 167 -32.50 -39.54 -32.57
CA ASN A 167 -33.91 -39.68 -32.97
C ASN A 167 -34.88 -38.78 -32.18
N GLY A 168 -34.35 -37.93 -31.28
CA GLY A 168 -35.13 -37.10 -30.35
C GLY A 168 -35.22 -37.65 -28.92
N SER A 169 -34.98 -38.95 -28.74
CA SER A 169 -35.03 -39.67 -27.45
C SER A 169 -34.00 -40.81 -27.47
N SER A 170 -32.73 -40.45 -27.72
CA SER A 170 -31.64 -41.39 -27.94
C SER A 170 -31.36 -42.28 -26.72
N ALA A 171 -30.97 -43.53 -26.96
CA ALA A 171 -30.72 -44.50 -25.90
C ALA A 171 -29.46 -44.19 -25.05
N THR A 172 -29.16 -45.05 -24.08
CA THR A 172 -28.00 -44.90 -23.18
C THR A 172 -26.75 -45.63 -23.71
N VAL A 173 -25.58 -45.00 -23.56
CA VAL A 173 -24.27 -45.67 -23.61
C VAL A 173 -23.75 -45.88 -22.19
N SER A 174 -23.45 -47.13 -21.82
CA SER A 174 -23.00 -47.49 -20.47
C SER A 174 -21.72 -48.33 -20.50
N ASN A 175 -20.67 -47.87 -19.83
CA ASN A 175 -19.44 -48.63 -19.60
C ASN A 175 -19.29 -49.00 -18.11
N ALA A 176 -19.35 -50.29 -17.82
CA ALA A 176 -18.93 -50.89 -16.55
C ALA A 176 -17.61 -51.69 -16.69
N GLY A 177 -17.13 -51.90 -17.91
CA GLY A 177 -15.91 -52.64 -18.24
C GLY A 177 -14.70 -51.74 -18.43
N ARG A 178 -13.83 -52.08 -19.39
CA ARG A 178 -12.57 -51.36 -19.65
C ARG A 178 -12.45 -50.98 -21.14
N VAL A 179 -12.38 -49.67 -21.40
CA VAL A 179 -12.03 -49.10 -22.71
C VAL A 179 -10.60 -48.56 -22.60
N ILE A 180 -9.66 -49.17 -23.33
CA ILE A 180 -8.24 -48.83 -23.30
C ILE A 180 -7.80 -48.48 -24.72
N ILE A 181 -7.44 -47.24 -24.94
CA ILE A 181 -7.06 -46.73 -26.26
C ILE A 181 -5.56 -46.52 -26.33
N GLY A 182 -4.97 -46.71 -27.50
CA GLY A 182 -3.57 -46.41 -27.77
C GLY A 182 -3.21 -44.92 -27.54
N PRO A 183 -1.92 -44.60 -27.36
CA PRO A 183 -1.46 -43.23 -27.21
C PRO A 183 -1.89 -42.33 -28.38
N ASP A 184 -2.13 -41.05 -28.09
CA ASP A 184 -2.62 -40.03 -29.05
C ASP A 184 -3.99 -40.34 -29.70
N GLY A 185 -4.67 -41.41 -29.29
CA GLY A 185 -5.99 -41.80 -29.78
C GLY A 185 -7.15 -41.01 -29.15
N TYR A 186 -8.38 -41.51 -29.35
CA TYR A 186 -9.56 -40.94 -28.70
C TYR A 186 -10.60 -42.00 -28.29
N ALA A 187 -11.33 -41.75 -27.20
CA ALA A 187 -12.49 -42.51 -26.75
C ALA A 187 -13.70 -41.57 -26.65
N ALA A 188 -14.82 -41.91 -27.30
CA ALA A 188 -16.03 -41.11 -27.22
C ALA A 188 -17.28 -41.96 -26.93
N LEU A 189 -18.05 -41.58 -25.91
CA LEU A 189 -19.32 -42.22 -25.54
C LEU A 189 -20.44 -41.20 -25.74
N LEU A 190 -21.34 -41.45 -26.71
CA LEU A 190 -22.35 -40.49 -27.18
C LEU A 190 -23.76 -41.08 -27.06
N GLY A 191 -24.68 -40.42 -26.35
CA GLY A 191 -26.05 -40.93 -26.23
C GLY A 191 -27.08 -39.88 -25.84
N GLY A 192 -28.32 -40.32 -25.57
CA GLY A 192 -29.27 -39.51 -24.80
C GLY A 192 -28.97 -39.52 -23.30
N ARG A 193 -28.30 -40.58 -22.81
CA ARG A 193 -27.61 -40.62 -21.50
C ARG A 193 -26.26 -41.34 -21.66
N VAL A 194 -25.26 -40.96 -20.86
CA VAL A 194 -23.93 -41.61 -20.83
C VAL A 194 -23.56 -41.97 -19.40
N ARG A 195 -23.11 -43.21 -19.17
CA ARG A 195 -22.72 -43.71 -17.85
C ARG A 195 -21.37 -44.42 -17.90
N ASN A 196 -20.43 -44.01 -17.06
CA ASN A 196 -19.16 -44.70 -16.86
C ASN A 196 -18.99 -45.07 -15.38
N SER A 197 -19.16 -46.35 -15.05
CA SER A 197 -18.78 -46.95 -13.76
C SER A 197 -17.54 -47.84 -13.87
N GLY A 198 -17.07 -48.10 -15.10
CA GLY A 198 -15.84 -48.82 -15.41
C GLY A 198 -14.63 -47.90 -15.59
N ILE A 199 -13.74 -48.28 -16.51
CA ILE A 199 -12.51 -47.55 -16.83
C ILE A 199 -12.53 -47.13 -18.30
N VAL A 200 -12.16 -45.86 -18.56
CA VAL A 200 -11.77 -45.34 -19.88
C VAL A 200 -10.37 -44.75 -19.76
N THR A 201 -9.44 -45.16 -20.62
CA THR A 201 -8.04 -44.69 -20.58
C THR A 201 -7.51 -44.40 -21.99
N VAL A 202 -6.95 -43.20 -22.19
CA VAL A 202 -6.47 -42.69 -23.49
C VAL A 202 -5.20 -41.82 -23.30
N PRO A 203 -4.00 -42.42 -23.17
CA PRO A 203 -2.77 -41.67 -22.89
C PRO A 203 -2.46 -40.63 -23.99
N MET A 204 -2.16 -39.39 -23.59
CA MET A 204 -1.88 -38.24 -24.47
C MET A 204 -2.97 -37.91 -25.50
N GLY A 205 -4.17 -38.49 -25.37
CA GLY A 205 -5.26 -38.39 -26.33
C GLY A 205 -6.50 -37.69 -25.76
N ARG A 206 -7.69 -38.06 -26.24
CA ARG A 206 -8.96 -37.36 -25.91
C ARG A 206 -10.07 -38.31 -25.41
N ILE A 207 -10.75 -37.97 -24.31
CA ILE A 207 -11.96 -38.64 -23.81
C ILE A 207 -13.16 -37.69 -23.95
N GLY A 208 -14.25 -38.15 -24.56
CA GLY A 208 -15.46 -37.36 -24.79
C GLY A 208 -16.72 -38.08 -24.29
N PHE A 209 -17.43 -37.53 -23.32
CA PHE A 209 -18.75 -38.02 -22.89
C PHE A 209 -19.82 -37.01 -23.31
N ALA A 210 -20.77 -37.42 -24.14
CA ALA A 210 -21.71 -36.52 -24.80
C ALA A 210 -23.18 -36.94 -24.61
N SER A 211 -24.01 -36.02 -24.14
CA SER A 211 -25.44 -36.25 -23.94
C SER A 211 -26.30 -35.27 -24.73
N GLY A 212 -27.02 -35.73 -25.75
CA GLY A 212 -27.89 -34.90 -26.59
C GLY A 212 -28.29 -35.58 -27.89
N GLU A 213 -28.99 -34.84 -28.76
CA GLU A 213 -29.51 -35.36 -30.05
C GLU A 213 -28.72 -34.87 -31.27
N ARG A 214 -27.75 -33.96 -31.09
CA ARG A 214 -26.79 -33.59 -32.13
C ARG A 214 -25.39 -33.39 -31.52
N VAL A 215 -24.44 -34.20 -31.96
CA VAL A 215 -23.05 -34.18 -31.47
C VAL A 215 -22.10 -34.04 -32.65
N MET A 216 -21.02 -33.27 -32.48
CA MET A 216 -19.89 -33.25 -33.40
C MET A 216 -18.60 -33.56 -32.64
N LEU A 217 -17.76 -34.43 -33.21
CA LEU A 217 -16.39 -34.64 -32.77
C LEU A 217 -15.45 -33.96 -33.78
N ASP A 218 -14.62 -33.02 -33.30
CA ASP A 218 -13.53 -32.44 -34.10
C ASP A 218 -12.18 -32.97 -33.59
N LEU A 219 -11.51 -33.75 -34.45
CA LEU A 219 -10.20 -34.32 -34.13
C LEU A 219 -9.04 -33.35 -34.44
N SER A 220 -9.33 -32.24 -35.11
CA SER A 220 -8.37 -31.29 -35.69
C SER A 220 -8.45 -29.87 -35.14
N GLY A 221 -9.64 -29.44 -34.70
CA GLY A 221 -9.91 -28.13 -34.13
C GLY A 221 -9.58 -28.01 -32.64
N ASP A 222 -9.99 -26.87 -32.09
CA ASP A 222 -9.79 -26.41 -30.71
C ASP A 222 -10.83 -26.94 -29.71
N GLN A 223 -12.03 -27.32 -30.18
CA GLN A 223 -13.09 -27.93 -29.37
C GLN A 223 -13.34 -29.37 -29.81
N PHE A 224 -12.88 -30.35 -29.03
CA PHE A 224 -12.96 -31.77 -29.41
C PHE A 224 -14.40 -32.28 -29.47
N LEU A 225 -15.25 -31.87 -28.53
CA LEU A 225 -16.64 -32.30 -28.43
C LEU A 225 -17.59 -31.09 -28.42
N GLN A 226 -18.49 -31.03 -29.39
CA GLN A 226 -19.60 -30.08 -29.44
C GLN A 226 -20.94 -30.83 -29.32
N VAL A 227 -21.85 -30.33 -28.47
CA VAL A 227 -23.13 -30.98 -28.16
C VAL A 227 -24.26 -29.96 -28.20
N ALA A 228 -25.35 -30.28 -28.89
CA ALA A 228 -26.52 -29.43 -29.06
C ALA A 228 -27.81 -30.26 -29.17
N ILE A 229 -28.95 -29.60 -28.94
CA ILE A 229 -30.29 -30.21 -28.90
C ILE A 229 -30.42 -31.21 -27.72
N PRO A 230 -31.14 -30.87 -26.64
CA PRO A 230 -31.40 -31.79 -25.54
C PRO A 230 -32.17 -33.04 -25.97
N THR A 231 -31.96 -34.15 -25.26
CA THR A 231 -32.76 -35.37 -25.42
C THR A 231 -34.13 -35.23 -24.75
N ALA A 232 -35.19 -35.66 -25.43
CA ALA A 232 -36.49 -35.87 -24.81
C ALA A 232 -36.50 -37.24 -24.12
N GLY A 233 -37.30 -37.39 -23.06
CA GLY A 233 -37.31 -38.60 -22.22
C GLY A 233 -37.39 -38.26 -20.74
N GLU A 234 -37.62 -39.30 -19.94
CA GLU A 234 -38.22 -39.23 -18.62
C GLU A 234 -37.50 -38.31 -17.61
N GLU A 235 -38.32 -37.65 -16.80
CA GLU A 235 -37.95 -36.76 -15.69
C GLU A 235 -37.64 -37.59 -14.42
N ASP A 236 -36.80 -38.61 -14.58
CA ASP A 236 -36.36 -39.53 -13.51
C ASP A 236 -35.45 -38.89 -12.46
N GLY A 237 -34.96 -37.67 -12.73
CA GLY A 237 -33.99 -36.94 -11.91
C GLY A 237 -32.56 -37.44 -12.03
N GLU A 238 -32.28 -38.44 -12.89
CA GLU A 238 -30.93 -38.98 -13.04
C GLU A 238 -30.05 -38.12 -13.96
N ALA A 239 -28.74 -38.11 -13.69
CA ALA A 239 -27.76 -37.39 -14.48
C ALA A 239 -27.72 -37.82 -15.96
N LEU A 240 -27.75 -36.85 -16.86
CA LEU A 240 -27.55 -37.05 -18.31
C LEU A 240 -26.17 -37.70 -18.59
N ILE A 241 -25.13 -37.22 -17.94
CA ILE A 241 -23.81 -37.87 -17.87
C ILE A 241 -23.51 -38.23 -16.42
N SER A 242 -23.11 -39.47 -16.14
CA SER A 242 -22.50 -39.82 -14.85
C SER A 242 -21.19 -40.59 -15.01
N ASN A 243 -20.18 -40.19 -14.25
CA ASN A 243 -18.91 -40.88 -14.13
C ASN A 243 -18.67 -41.21 -12.65
N SER A 244 -18.95 -42.46 -12.27
CA SER A 244 -18.60 -43.04 -10.96
C SER A 244 -17.35 -43.93 -11.02
N GLY A 245 -16.84 -44.17 -12.23
CA GLY A 245 -15.61 -44.91 -12.49
C GLY A 245 -14.43 -43.99 -12.79
N LEU A 246 -13.48 -44.47 -13.60
CA LEU A 246 -12.29 -43.73 -14.01
C LEU A 246 -12.38 -43.30 -15.48
N ALA A 247 -12.10 -42.02 -15.73
CA ALA A 247 -11.69 -41.49 -17.03
C ALA A 247 -10.26 -40.94 -16.89
N SER A 248 -9.30 -41.43 -17.69
CA SER A 248 -7.89 -41.03 -17.62
C SER A 248 -7.30 -40.71 -19.00
N ALA A 249 -6.79 -39.50 -19.18
CA ALA A 249 -6.15 -39.01 -20.39
C ALA A 249 -4.91 -38.16 -20.05
N ASP A 250 -3.94 -38.75 -19.35
CA ASP A 250 -2.68 -38.10 -18.96
C ASP A 250 -1.97 -37.47 -20.19
N GLY A 251 -1.65 -36.18 -20.14
CA GLY A 251 -1.10 -35.41 -21.25
C GLY A 251 -2.10 -35.06 -22.36
N GLY A 252 -3.40 -35.13 -22.07
CA GLY A 252 -4.50 -35.01 -23.02
C GLY A 252 -5.74 -34.28 -22.49
N LEU A 253 -6.90 -34.57 -23.07
CA LEU A 253 -8.17 -33.86 -22.81
C LEU A 253 -9.27 -34.81 -22.32
N ILE A 254 -10.00 -34.41 -21.28
CA ILE A 254 -11.30 -35.01 -20.92
C ILE A 254 -12.40 -33.95 -21.07
N GLU A 255 -13.42 -34.24 -21.87
CA GLU A 255 -14.52 -33.32 -22.14
C GLU A 255 -15.87 -34.01 -21.93
N MET A 256 -16.65 -33.53 -20.96
CA MET A 256 -18.00 -34.02 -20.67
C MET A 256 -19.01 -32.91 -20.97
N ARG A 257 -19.89 -33.10 -21.96
CA ARG A 257 -20.88 -32.09 -22.38
C ARG A 257 -22.29 -32.64 -22.54
N ALA A 258 -23.24 -32.01 -21.87
CA ALA A 258 -24.67 -32.30 -22.01
C ALA A 258 -25.40 -31.10 -22.62
N ALA A 259 -26.28 -31.35 -23.60
CA ALA A 259 -27.23 -30.35 -24.07
C ALA A 259 -28.44 -30.30 -23.14
N THR A 260 -28.63 -29.16 -22.49
CA THR A 260 -29.80 -28.82 -21.65
C THR A 260 -30.52 -27.60 -22.20
N ALA A 261 -31.82 -27.47 -21.90
CA ALA A 261 -32.59 -26.27 -22.21
C ALA A 261 -32.62 -25.36 -20.97
N ARG A 262 -32.53 -24.05 -21.15
CA ARG A 262 -32.28 -23.05 -20.08
C ARG A 262 -33.20 -23.18 -18.86
N GLU A 263 -34.47 -23.52 -19.09
CA GLU A 263 -35.50 -23.65 -18.03
C GLU A 263 -35.81 -25.12 -17.64
N ALA A 264 -35.11 -26.10 -18.21
CA ALA A 264 -35.29 -27.51 -17.90
C ALA A 264 -34.30 -27.97 -16.83
N VAL A 265 -34.66 -27.75 -15.56
CA VAL A 265 -33.87 -28.17 -14.38
C VAL A 265 -33.60 -29.66 -14.44
N ARG A 266 -32.40 -30.04 -14.89
CA ARG A 266 -31.95 -31.42 -15.08
C ARG A 266 -30.53 -31.56 -14.56
N GLN A 267 -30.26 -32.65 -13.84
CA GLN A 267 -28.87 -33.02 -13.54
C GLN A 267 -28.17 -33.37 -14.85
N ALA A 268 -27.19 -32.56 -15.23
CA ALA A 268 -26.50 -32.68 -16.50
C ALA A 268 -25.24 -33.54 -16.37
N ILE A 269 -24.46 -33.32 -15.31
CA ILE A 269 -23.24 -34.09 -15.01
C ILE A 269 -23.23 -34.46 -13.53
N ASN A 270 -22.92 -35.73 -13.24
CA ASN A 270 -22.68 -36.23 -11.88
C ASN A 270 -21.36 -37.03 -11.84
N LEU A 271 -20.31 -36.39 -11.33
CA LEU A 271 -18.96 -36.92 -11.23
C LEU A 271 -18.64 -37.31 -9.78
N SER A 272 -18.88 -38.57 -9.43
CA SER A 272 -18.54 -39.15 -8.12
C SER A 272 -17.29 -40.06 -8.14
N GLY A 273 -16.78 -40.34 -9.34
CA GLY A 273 -15.55 -41.10 -9.57
C GLY A 273 -14.34 -40.20 -9.80
N VAL A 274 -13.52 -40.54 -10.80
CA VAL A 274 -12.26 -39.86 -11.12
C VAL A 274 -12.24 -39.41 -12.59
N ALA A 275 -11.84 -38.17 -12.80
CA ALA A 275 -11.42 -37.62 -14.10
C ALA A 275 -9.98 -37.09 -13.97
N GLU A 276 -9.04 -37.74 -14.66
CA GLU A 276 -7.60 -37.43 -14.56
C GLU A 276 -6.98 -37.18 -15.94
N ALA A 277 -6.47 -35.98 -16.16
CA ALA A 277 -5.68 -35.62 -17.34
C ALA A 277 -4.36 -34.98 -16.87
N ARG A 278 -3.54 -35.74 -16.16
CA ARG A 278 -2.32 -35.24 -15.53
C ARG A 278 -1.34 -34.73 -16.59
N SER A 279 -0.84 -33.50 -16.43
CA SER A 279 0.15 -32.94 -17.35
C SER A 279 1.42 -33.81 -17.40
N VAL A 280 1.93 -34.04 -18.61
CA VAL A 280 3.22 -34.70 -18.86
C VAL A 280 4.21 -33.67 -19.43
N SER A 281 5.51 -33.96 -19.38
CA SER A 281 6.61 -32.98 -19.53
C SER A 281 6.59 -32.02 -20.75
N VAL A 282 5.80 -32.28 -21.79
CA VAL A 282 5.64 -31.39 -22.96
C VAL A 282 4.16 -31.18 -23.36
N ARG A 283 3.20 -31.68 -22.58
CA ARG A 283 1.75 -31.50 -22.83
C ARG A 283 0.99 -31.30 -21.52
N ASN A 284 0.41 -30.11 -21.37
CA ASN A 284 -0.52 -29.84 -20.30
C ASN A 284 -1.87 -30.49 -20.57
N GLY A 285 -2.48 -31.05 -19.53
CA GLY A 285 -3.79 -31.68 -19.63
C GLY A 285 -4.93 -30.72 -19.30
N THR A 286 -6.10 -31.05 -19.82
CA THR A 286 -7.30 -30.21 -19.71
C THR A 286 -8.52 -31.05 -19.35
N ILE A 287 -9.36 -30.56 -18.44
CA ILE A 287 -10.66 -31.17 -18.13
C ILE A 287 -11.76 -30.12 -18.25
N VAL A 288 -12.79 -30.41 -19.06
CA VAL A 288 -13.97 -29.56 -19.24
C VAL A 288 -15.24 -30.32 -18.87
N LEU A 289 -15.99 -29.79 -17.91
CA LEU A 289 -17.32 -30.26 -17.52
C LEU A 289 -18.35 -29.19 -17.90
N GLY A 290 -19.22 -29.47 -18.88
CA GLY A 290 -20.22 -28.54 -19.38
C GLY A 290 -21.65 -29.08 -19.30
N GLY A 291 -22.41 -28.63 -18.31
CA GLY A 291 -23.81 -29.01 -18.09
C GLY A 291 -24.81 -28.36 -19.06
N GLY A 292 -24.37 -27.36 -19.84
CA GLY A 292 -25.24 -26.55 -20.69
C GLY A 292 -26.05 -25.51 -19.90
N SER A 293 -26.73 -24.61 -20.61
CA SER A 293 -27.28 -23.36 -20.05
C SER A 293 -28.51 -23.52 -19.14
N GLY A 294 -28.99 -24.75 -18.89
CA GLY A 294 -30.03 -25.04 -17.90
C GLY A 294 -29.75 -26.28 -17.04
N GLY A 295 -28.53 -26.82 -17.11
CA GLY A 295 -28.18 -28.10 -16.50
C GLY A 295 -27.31 -27.95 -15.28
N SER A 296 -27.59 -28.72 -14.22
CA SER A 296 -26.80 -28.71 -13.00
C SER A 296 -25.63 -29.70 -13.06
N VAL A 297 -24.50 -29.31 -12.46
CA VAL A 297 -23.25 -30.11 -12.43
C VAL A 297 -22.89 -30.40 -10.98
N ARG A 298 -22.86 -31.69 -10.62
CA ARG A 298 -22.43 -32.14 -9.29
C ARG A 298 -21.10 -32.88 -9.36
N VAL A 299 -20.16 -32.51 -8.50
CA VAL A 299 -18.89 -33.20 -8.30
C VAL A 299 -18.78 -33.63 -6.83
N THR A 300 -18.50 -34.91 -6.59
CA THR A 300 -18.20 -35.48 -5.27
C THR A 300 -17.02 -36.45 -5.33
N GLY A 301 -16.13 -36.23 -6.29
CA GLY A 301 -15.01 -37.10 -6.62
C GLY A 301 -13.78 -36.26 -7.03
N ARG A 302 -12.86 -36.88 -7.78
CA ARG A 302 -11.56 -36.28 -8.10
C ARG A 302 -11.51 -35.75 -9.54
N VAL A 303 -11.09 -34.50 -9.70
CA VAL A 303 -10.80 -33.83 -10.98
C VAL A 303 -9.35 -33.37 -10.94
N SER A 304 -8.47 -33.94 -11.77
CA SER A 304 -7.04 -33.68 -11.62
C SER A 304 -6.30 -33.58 -12.95
N THR A 305 -5.78 -32.38 -13.23
CA THR A 305 -4.79 -32.12 -14.28
C THR A 305 -3.36 -32.02 -13.74
N ARG A 306 -3.18 -32.15 -12.42
CA ARG A 306 -1.89 -32.11 -11.69
C ARG A 306 -0.72 -32.72 -12.47
N GLN A 307 0.36 -31.96 -12.63
CA GLN A 307 1.60 -32.46 -13.22
C GLN A 307 2.32 -33.42 -12.24
N SER A 308 2.93 -34.47 -12.77
CA SER A 308 3.90 -35.30 -12.04
C SER A 308 5.31 -34.98 -12.52
N GLU A 309 6.30 -35.10 -11.63
CA GLU A 309 7.73 -34.76 -11.81
C GLU A 309 8.22 -34.66 -13.27
N SER A 310 8.66 -33.46 -13.68
CA SER A 310 9.43 -33.30 -14.92
C SER A 310 10.90 -33.62 -14.65
N PRO A 311 11.52 -34.61 -15.32
CA PRO A 311 12.94 -34.94 -15.09
C PRO A 311 13.93 -33.89 -15.62
N LEU A 312 13.46 -32.87 -16.34
CA LEU A 312 14.28 -31.88 -17.03
C LEU A 312 13.57 -30.51 -17.03
N ALA A 313 13.81 -29.71 -15.97
CA ALA A 313 13.42 -28.31 -15.96
C ALA A 313 14.32 -27.49 -16.91
N VAL A 314 13.72 -26.86 -17.93
CA VAL A 314 14.43 -25.96 -18.87
C VAL A 314 14.02 -24.52 -18.59
N ALA A 315 14.60 -23.94 -17.53
CA ALA A 315 14.36 -22.55 -17.15
C ALA A 315 14.89 -21.57 -18.22
N SER A 316 14.00 -21.01 -19.05
CA SER A 316 14.30 -19.87 -19.93
C SER A 316 13.10 -19.22 -20.64
N SER A 317 11.90 -19.83 -20.67
CA SER A 317 10.74 -19.24 -21.33
C SER A 317 10.13 -18.07 -20.55
N ARG A 318 10.40 -16.83 -20.97
CA ARG A 318 9.80 -15.57 -20.45
C ARG A 318 8.26 -15.43 -20.64
N ARG A 319 7.57 -16.52 -20.95
CA ARG A 319 6.11 -16.60 -21.05
C ARG A 319 5.72 -17.97 -20.49
N PRO A 320 4.85 -18.04 -19.47
CA PRO A 320 4.32 -19.32 -19.02
C PRO A 320 3.69 -20.09 -20.20
N PRO A 321 3.94 -21.40 -20.33
CA PRO A 321 3.02 -22.27 -21.07
C PRO A 321 1.60 -22.09 -20.51
N ARG A 322 0.56 -22.25 -21.33
CA ARG A 322 -0.80 -22.42 -20.78
C ARG A 322 -0.78 -23.67 -19.92
N GLY A 323 -0.86 -23.51 -18.60
CA GLY A 323 -0.74 -24.58 -17.62
C GLY A 323 -1.86 -25.63 -17.70
N PRO A 324 -1.85 -26.65 -16.82
CA PRO A 324 -3.00 -27.52 -16.63
C PRO A 324 -4.28 -26.72 -16.38
N GLU A 325 -5.40 -27.13 -16.97
CA GLU A 325 -6.68 -26.39 -16.89
C GLU A 325 -7.86 -27.28 -16.48
N ILE A 326 -8.66 -26.83 -15.51
CA ILE A 326 -9.94 -27.44 -15.14
C ILE A 326 -11.05 -26.38 -15.24
N THR A 327 -12.03 -26.61 -16.11
CA THR A 327 -13.17 -25.69 -16.31
C THR A 327 -14.50 -26.43 -16.08
N VAL A 328 -15.33 -25.92 -15.17
CA VAL A 328 -16.63 -26.48 -14.78
C VAL A 328 -17.72 -25.43 -14.98
N THR A 329 -18.70 -25.75 -15.84
CA THR A 329 -19.80 -24.83 -16.23
C THR A 329 -21.14 -25.55 -16.26
N GLY A 330 -22.21 -24.82 -15.96
CA GLY A 330 -23.59 -25.28 -15.91
C GLY A 330 -24.49 -24.14 -15.44
N ARG A 331 -25.78 -24.39 -15.24
CA ARG A 331 -26.68 -23.40 -14.60
C ARG A 331 -26.46 -23.37 -13.08
N ASP A 332 -26.38 -24.54 -12.46
CA ASP A 332 -26.27 -24.68 -11.00
C ASP A 332 -25.13 -25.67 -10.71
N ILE A 333 -24.13 -25.31 -9.89
CA ILE A 333 -22.95 -26.15 -9.64
C ILE A 333 -22.85 -26.51 -8.16
N THR A 334 -22.59 -27.78 -7.86
CA THR A 334 -22.35 -28.25 -6.49
C THR A 334 -21.05 -29.06 -6.40
N LEU A 335 -20.10 -28.59 -5.59
CA LEU A 335 -18.91 -29.31 -5.18
C LEU A 335 -19.11 -29.79 -3.74
N ALA A 336 -19.14 -31.11 -3.52
CA ALA A 336 -19.39 -31.67 -2.18
C ALA A 336 -18.42 -32.82 -1.87
N GLY A 337 -17.44 -32.56 -1.01
CA GLY A 337 -16.28 -33.44 -0.80
C GLY A 337 -15.40 -33.58 -2.06
N ALA A 338 -15.36 -32.59 -2.94
CA ALA A 338 -14.66 -32.65 -4.22
C ALA A 338 -13.16 -32.33 -4.09
N GLU A 339 -12.32 -33.08 -4.80
CA GLU A 339 -10.89 -32.77 -4.95
C GLU A 339 -10.63 -32.27 -6.38
N ILE A 340 -10.25 -31.00 -6.52
CA ILE A 340 -9.92 -30.37 -7.80
C ILE A 340 -8.45 -29.95 -7.78
N ASP A 341 -7.59 -30.55 -8.61
CA ASP A 341 -6.13 -30.36 -8.55
C ASP A 341 -5.50 -30.09 -9.92
N ALA A 342 -5.11 -28.83 -10.15
CA ALA A 342 -4.36 -28.33 -11.29
C ALA A 342 -2.93 -27.88 -10.89
N SER A 343 -2.36 -28.43 -9.82
CA SER A 343 -1.02 -28.04 -9.35
C SER A 343 0.10 -28.54 -10.30
N ALA A 344 1.15 -27.75 -10.52
CA ALA A 344 2.19 -28.07 -11.50
C ALA A 344 3.60 -27.58 -11.13
N GLN A 345 4.63 -28.18 -11.73
CA GLN A 345 6.03 -28.02 -11.34
C GLN A 345 6.60 -26.65 -11.68
N ASP A 346 6.29 -26.17 -12.88
CA ASP A 346 6.86 -24.97 -13.50
C ASP A 346 5.97 -23.73 -13.33
N GLY A 347 4.97 -23.81 -12.44
CA GLY A 347 3.93 -22.81 -12.17
C GLY A 347 2.55 -23.46 -12.06
N GLY A 348 1.67 -22.89 -11.24
CA GLY A 348 0.34 -23.45 -11.00
C GLY A 348 -0.64 -23.34 -12.18
N GLY A 349 -1.63 -24.24 -12.23
CA GLY A 349 -2.64 -24.28 -13.29
C GLY A 349 -3.76 -23.24 -13.19
N LEU A 350 -4.79 -23.44 -14.00
CA LEU A 350 -6.02 -22.64 -14.02
C LEU A 350 -7.22 -23.50 -13.63
N ILE A 351 -8.01 -23.04 -12.65
CA ILE A 351 -9.32 -23.60 -12.28
C ILE A 351 -10.39 -22.53 -12.51
N ARG A 352 -11.49 -22.88 -13.19
CA ARG A 352 -12.65 -22.01 -13.41
C ARG A 352 -13.94 -22.76 -13.07
N ILE A 353 -14.67 -22.30 -12.06
CA ILE A 353 -15.94 -22.88 -11.61
C ILE A 353 -17.04 -21.83 -11.77
N GLY A 354 -18.03 -22.11 -12.60
CA GLY A 354 -19.22 -21.25 -12.75
C GLY A 354 -19.01 -19.95 -13.53
N GLY A 355 -17.79 -19.58 -13.88
CA GLY A 355 -17.50 -18.45 -14.76
C GLY A 355 -16.00 -18.25 -14.98
N ASP A 356 -15.65 -17.18 -15.69
CA ASP A 356 -14.29 -16.65 -15.73
C ASP A 356 -14.17 -15.50 -14.72
N PHE A 357 -12.95 -14.98 -14.53
CA PHE A 357 -12.68 -13.84 -13.63
C PHE A 357 -13.58 -12.63 -13.93
N SER A 358 -14.07 -11.98 -12.87
CA SER A 358 -15.06 -10.88 -12.90
C SER A 358 -16.32 -11.18 -13.73
N GLY A 359 -16.69 -12.46 -13.88
CA GLY A 359 -17.80 -12.90 -14.71
C GLY A 359 -17.67 -12.56 -16.20
N ALA A 360 -16.44 -12.35 -16.68
CA ALA A 360 -16.18 -11.83 -18.02
C ALA A 360 -16.09 -12.92 -19.11
N GLY A 361 -16.07 -12.49 -20.37
CA GLY A 361 -15.82 -13.33 -21.54
C GLY A 361 -16.99 -14.21 -21.98
N ASP A 362 -16.71 -15.17 -22.86
CA ASP A 362 -17.70 -16.04 -23.50
C ASP A 362 -18.01 -17.34 -22.71
N LEU A 363 -17.47 -17.49 -21.50
CA LEU A 363 -17.66 -18.72 -20.70
C LEU A 363 -19.08 -18.75 -20.13
N LEU A 364 -19.74 -19.92 -20.18
CA LEU A 364 -21.09 -20.09 -19.65
C LEU A 364 -21.11 -19.84 -18.13
N ARG A 365 -21.74 -18.75 -17.73
CA ARG A 365 -21.89 -18.36 -16.32
C ARG A 365 -22.99 -19.15 -15.63
N ALA A 366 -22.72 -19.60 -14.41
CA ALA A 366 -23.67 -20.25 -13.52
C ALA A 366 -24.58 -19.22 -12.87
N LEU A 367 -25.82 -19.61 -12.57
CA LEU A 367 -26.71 -18.85 -11.70
C LEU A 367 -26.32 -19.04 -10.23
N THR A 368 -25.96 -20.27 -9.84
CA THR A 368 -25.52 -20.58 -8.48
C THR A 368 -24.31 -21.52 -8.44
N VAL A 369 -23.46 -21.34 -7.44
CA VAL A 369 -22.35 -22.24 -7.10
C VAL A 369 -22.36 -22.52 -5.59
N ASP A 370 -22.32 -23.79 -5.21
CA ASP A 370 -22.30 -24.28 -3.83
C ASP A 370 -21.05 -25.17 -3.62
N VAL A 371 -20.17 -24.80 -2.69
CA VAL A 371 -18.94 -25.52 -2.38
C VAL A 371 -18.84 -25.78 -0.87
N ASP A 372 -18.88 -27.06 -0.48
CA ASP A 372 -18.82 -27.44 0.94
C ASP A 372 -17.41 -27.39 1.55
N SER A 373 -17.36 -27.37 2.89
CA SER A 373 -16.12 -27.33 3.67
C SER A 373 -15.30 -28.63 3.63
N ALA A 374 -15.75 -29.64 2.87
CA ALA A 374 -14.99 -30.86 2.58
C ALA A 374 -14.32 -30.81 1.19
N SER A 375 -14.63 -29.80 0.38
CA SER A 375 -14.09 -29.63 -0.98
C SER A 375 -12.79 -28.82 -0.97
N SER A 376 -11.86 -29.16 -1.87
CA SER A 376 -10.58 -28.46 -2.03
C SER A 376 -10.23 -28.24 -3.50
N LEU A 377 -9.81 -27.02 -3.84
CA LEU A 377 -9.34 -26.61 -5.16
C LEU A 377 -7.88 -26.18 -5.03
N ARG A 378 -6.97 -26.82 -5.77
CA ARG A 378 -5.52 -26.54 -5.73
C ARG A 378 -4.95 -26.24 -7.10
N ALA A 379 -4.23 -25.13 -7.19
CA ALA A 379 -3.45 -24.70 -8.34
C ALA A 379 -2.05 -24.29 -7.86
N ASP A 380 -1.41 -25.11 -7.02
CA ASP A 380 -0.12 -24.80 -6.42
C ASP A 380 1.03 -24.95 -7.42
N ALA A 381 2.09 -24.16 -7.24
CA ALA A 381 3.38 -24.44 -7.84
C ALA A 381 4.17 -25.44 -6.99
N LEU A 382 4.63 -26.53 -7.61
CA LEU A 382 5.33 -27.64 -6.96
C LEU A 382 6.87 -27.55 -7.06
N GLY A 383 7.39 -26.44 -7.59
CA GLY A 383 8.80 -26.24 -7.89
C GLY A 383 9.26 -24.81 -7.63
N ALA A 384 9.55 -24.07 -8.70
CA ALA A 384 10.14 -22.71 -8.66
C ALA A 384 9.35 -21.69 -9.50
N GLY A 385 8.10 -22.01 -9.86
CA GLY A 385 7.20 -21.13 -10.59
C GLY A 385 6.16 -20.46 -9.69
N ASP A 386 5.43 -19.51 -10.26
CA ASP A 386 4.39 -18.76 -9.54
C ASP A 386 3.14 -19.60 -9.27
N GLY A 387 2.42 -19.26 -8.20
CA GLY A 387 1.13 -19.86 -7.89
C GLY A 387 0.10 -19.68 -9.01
N GLY A 388 -0.81 -20.65 -9.12
CA GLY A 388 -1.79 -20.71 -10.19
C GLY A 388 -2.96 -19.73 -10.02
N ARG A 389 -4.05 -20.00 -10.73
CA ARG A 389 -5.24 -19.15 -10.73
C ARG A 389 -6.54 -19.93 -10.57
N ILE A 390 -7.42 -19.42 -9.71
CA ILE A 390 -8.72 -20.03 -9.40
C ILE A 390 -9.80 -18.96 -9.49
N ALA A 391 -10.84 -19.19 -10.30
CA ALA A 391 -12.07 -18.40 -10.31
C ALA A 391 -13.27 -19.25 -9.87
N VAL A 392 -14.10 -18.70 -8.99
CA VAL A 392 -15.40 -19.25 -8.59
C VAL A 392 -16.45 -18.14 -8.71
N TRP A 393 -17.34 -18.25 -9.70
CA TRP A 393 -18.26 -17.16 -10.07
C TRP A 393 -19.72 -17.63 -10.20
N SER A 394 -20.66 -16.74 -9.90
CA SER A 394 -22.09 -16.90 -10.25
C SER A 394 -22.80 -15.58 -10.55
N ASP A 395 -23.92 -15.65 -11.27
CA ASP A 395 -24.78 -14.52 -11.62
C ASP A 395 -25.85 -14.20 -10.56
N ASN A 396 -25.89 -14.94 -9.44
CA ASN A 396 -26.87 -14.72 -8.37
C ASN A 396 -26.43 -15.16 -6.96
N GLU A 397 -25.86 -16.35 -6.78
CA GLU A 397 -25.48 -16.83 -5.44
C GLU A 397 -24.24 -17.76 -5.49
N THR A 398 -23.15 -17.31 -4.87
CA THR A 398 -21.96 -18.13 -4.61
C THR A 398 -21.86 -18.43 -3.12
N ARG A 399 -22.02 -19.69 -2.74
CA ARG A 399 -21.68 -20.19 -1.40
C ARG A 399 -20.35 -20.94 -1.46
N PHE A 400 -19.42 -20.54 -0.61
CA PHE A 400 -18.08 -21.13 -0.57
C PHE A 400 -17.58 -21.33 0.86
N ASP A 401 -17.63 -22.57 1.35
CA ASP A 401 -17.11 -22.98 2.66
C ASP A 401 -15.78 -23.76 2.56
N GLY A 402 -15.25 -23.96 1.34
CA GLY A 402 -14.16 -24.90 1.01
C GLY A 402 -12.73 -24.40 1.24
N GLN A 403 -11.76 -25.18 0.76
CA GLN A 403 -10.33 -24.83 0.78
C GLN A 403 -9.80 -24.49 -0.62
N LEU A 404 -9.01 -23.41 -0.71
CA LEU A 404 -8.35 -22.95 -1.93
C LEU A 404 -6.84 -22.87 -1.68
N SER A 405 -6.05 -23.25 -2.68
CA SER A 405 -4.58 -23.16 -2.61
C SER A 405 -4.01 -22.78 -3.96
N ALA A 406 -3.25 -21.69 -4.01
CA ALA A 406 -2.53 -21.22 -5.20
C ALA A 406 -1.15 -20.70 -4.76
N ARG A 407 -0.40 -21.55 -4.07
CA ARG A 407 0.88 -21.18 -3.45
C ARG A 407 2.00 -21.04 -4.47
N GLY A 408 2.91 -20.08 -4.21
CA GLY A 408 4.18 -19.97 -4.92
C GLY A 408 5.12 -21.12 -4.53
N GLY A 409 6.02 -21.49 -5.44
CA GLY A 409 6.82 -22.72 -5.32
C GLY A 409 7.75 -22.76 -4.11
N GLU A 410 7.96 -23.97 -3.57
CA GLU A 410 8.84 -24.21 -2.41
C GLU A 410 10.33 -23.90 -2.68
N THR A 411 10.69 -23.56 -3.93
CA THR A 411 12.05 -23.15 -4.32
C THR A 411 12.11 -21.84 -5.12
N GLY A 412 10.98 -21.14 -5.29
CA GLY A 412 10.90 -19.88 -6.06
C GLY A 412 9.50 -19.61 -6.61
N GLY A 413 9.26 -18.37 -7.03
CA GLY A 413 7.97 -17.89 -7.57
C GLY A 413 7.14 -17.08 -6.58
N ASP A 414 6.32 -16.17 -7.10
CA ASP A 414 5.34 -15.39 -6.34
C ASP A 414 4.04 -16.20 -6.12
N GLY A 415 3.17 -15.75 -5.22
CA GLY A 415 1.88 -16.36 -4.93
C GLY A 415 0.84 -16.14 -6.04
N GLY A 416 -0.11 -17.05 -6.14
CA GLY A 416 -1.16 -17.04 -7.16
C GLY A 416 -2.32 -16.08 -6.88
N PHE A 417 -3.33 -16.11 -7.76
CA PHE A 417 -4.50 -15.24 -7.65
C PHE A 417 -5.80 -16.06 -7.61
N ILE A 418 -6.64 -15.77 -6.64
CA ILE A 418 -7.87 -16.50 -6.34
C ILE A 418 -9.02 -15.51 -6.32
N GLU A 419 -10.11 -15.79 -7.03
CA GLU A 419 -11.35 -15.02 -7.01
C GLU A 419 -12.53 -15.92 -6.57
N VAL A 420 -13.32 -15.45 -5.60
CA VAL A 420 -14.59 -16.08 -5.21
C VAL A 420 -15.66 -15.00 -5.07
N SER A 421 -16.56 -14.95 -6.06
CA SER A 421 -17.37 -13.76 -6.35
C SER A 421 -18.77 -14.11 -6.83
N SER A 422 -19.67 -13.12 -6.83
CA SER A 422 -21.02 -13.27 -7.40
C SER A 422 -21.59 -11.91 -7.81
N SER A 423 -22.34 -11.86 -8.91
CA SER A 423 -23.05 -10.63 -9.33
C SER A 423 -24.15 -10.16 -8.36
N ARG A 424 -24.39 -10.89 -7.25
CA ARG A 424 -25.27 -10.49 -6.13
C ARG A 424 -24.72 -11.03 -4.80
N VAL A 425 -25.08 -12.26 -4.44
CA VAL A 425 -24.89 -12.80 -3.08
C VAL A 425 -23.65 -13.68 -3.00
N LEU A 426 -22.73 -13.30 -2.13
CA LEU A 426 -21.57 -14.11 -1.74
C LEU A 426 -21.70 -14.52 -0.27
N SER A 427 -21.66 -15.83 -0.01
CA SER A 427 -21.54 -16.40 1.33
C SER A 427 -20.19 -17.12 1.42
N TYR A 428 -19.18 -16.41 1.93
CA TYR A 428 -17.81 -16.91 2.01
C TYR A 428 -17.44 -17.30 3.45
N GLY A 429 -17.15 -18.59 3.67
CA GLY A 429 -16.64 -19.16 4.92
C GLY A 429 -15.34 -19.96 4.74
N GLY A 430 -14.74 -19.90 3.55
CA GLY A 430 -13.57 -20.70 3.17
C GLY A 430 -12.21 -20.12 3.58
N LEU A 431 -11.14 -20.82 3.18
CA LEU A 431 -9.75 -20.40 3.36
C LEU A 431 -8.96 -20.50 2.05
N ALA A 432 -8.13 -19.50 1.77
CA ALA A 432 -7.27 -19.41 0.60
C ALA A 432 -5.79 -19.25 0.98
N ASP A 433 -4.94 -20.21 0.58
CA ASP A 433 -3.49 -20.15 0.78
C ASP A 433 -2.80 -19.67 -0.51
N THR A 434 -2.32 -18.43 -0.51
CA THR A 434 -1.54 -17.82 -1.62
C THR A 434 -0.11 -17.51 -1.22
N ARG A 435 0.40 -18.12 -0.15
CA ARG A 435 1.75 -17.84 0.36
C ARG A 435 2.83 -18.27 -0.62
N ALA A 436 3.92 -17.51 -0.63
CA ALA A 436 5.17 -17.85 -1.31
C ALA A 436 6.32 -17.84 -0.29
N GLY A 437 7.25 -18.80 -0.40
CA GLY A 437 8.41 -18.91 0.50
C GLY A 437 9.59 -18.03 0.12
N TYR A 438 9.68 -17.63 -1.16
CA TYR A 438 10.79 -16.89 -1.76
C TYR A 438 10.35 -15.69 -2.62
N GLY A 439 9.04 -15.50 -2.77
CA GLY A 439 8.42 -14.43 -3.57
C GLY A 439 7.38 -13.66 -2.76
N ARG A 440 6.67 -12.74 -3.41
CA ARG A 440 5.52 -12.04 -2.83
C ARG A 440 4.38 -13.01 -2.59
N TRP A 441 3.60 -12.80 -1.54
CA TRP A 441 2.35 -13.52 -1.35
C TRP A 441 1.29 -13.01 -2.33
N GLY A 442 0.43 -13.92 -2.78
CA GLY A 442 -0.63 -13.63 -3.74
C GLY A 442 -1.85 -12.97 -3.11
N THR A 443 -3.00 -13.06 -3.79
CA THR A 443 -4.23 -12.35 -3.40
C THR A 443 -5.48 -13.24 -3.52
N LEU A 444 -6.35 -13.14 -2.52
CA LEU A 444 -7.77 -13.50 -2.60
C LEU A 444 -8.59 -12.25 -2.93
N LEU A 445 -9.33 -12.28 -4.03
CA LEU A 445 -10.37 -11.32 -4.39
C LEU A 445 -11.74 -11.87 -3.97
N LEU A 446 -12.49 -11.07 -3.20
CA LEU A 446 -13.92 -11.26 -2.96
C LEU A 446 -14.65 -10.04 -3.54
N ASP A 447 -15.44 -10.28 -4.60
CA ASP A 447 -16.15 -9.25 -5.36
C ASP A 447 -17.66 -9.60 -5.45
N PRO A 448 -18.46 -9.20 -4.43
CA PRO A 448 -19.91 -9.18 -4.45
C PRO A 448 -20.47 -7.77 -4.70
N GLN A 449 -21.80 -7.63 -4.66
CA GLN A 449 -22.46 -6.34 -4.88
C GLN A 449 -22.24 -5.31 -3.75
N ASP A 450 -22.33 -5.74 -2.48
CA ASP A 450 -21.99 -4.96 -1.28
C ASP A 450 -21.29 -5.88 -0.27
N ILE A 451 -20.49 -5.32 0.64
CA ILE A 451 -19.73 -6.08 1.65
C ILE A 451 -20.10 -5.64 3.06
N THR A 452 -20.33 -6.60 3.97
CA THR A 452 -20.54 -6.29 5.40
C THR A 452 -19.91 -7.35 6.30
N ILE A 453 -18.90 -6.94 7.07
CA ILE A 453 -18.23 -7.77 8.09
C ILE A 453 -18.78 -7.37 9.46
N ASN A 454 -19.62 -8.22 10.06
CA ASN A 454 -20.29 -7.97 11.34
C ASN A 454 -19.68 -8.77 12.49
N PRO A 455 -19.55 -8.20 13.71
CA PRO A 455 -18.95 -8.89 14.85
C PRO A 455 -19.87 -10.01 15.36
N GLY A 456 -19.27 -11.17 15.64
CA GLY A 456 -19.99 -12.39 16.03
C GLY A 456 -20.69 -13.12 14.88
N ALA A 457 -20.53 -12.67 13.62
CA ALA A 457 -21.08 -13.35 12.45
C ALA A 457 -20.15 -14.44 11.89
N GLY A 458 -18.85 -14.39 12.23
CA GLY A 458 -17.81 -15.32 11.78
C GLY A 458 -16.98 -14.78 10.61
N GLY A 459 -17.54 -13.88 9.80
CA GLY A 459 -16.85 -13.28 8.65
C GLY A 459 -15.59 -12.50 9.02
N GLU A 460 -15.53 -11.94 10.23
CA GLU A 460 -14.33 -11.33 10.80
C GLU A 460 -13.22 -12.37 10.99
N THR A 461 -13.54 -13.50 11.63
CA THR A 461 -12.57 -14.58 11.86
C THR A 461 -12.13 -15.28 10.57
N THR A 462 -13.01 -15.34 9.57
CA THR A 462 -12.67 -15.81 8.23
C THR A 462 -11.73 -14.84 7.51
N LEU A 463 -11.96 -13.53 7.61
CA LEU A 463 -11.11 -12.51 6.99
C LEU A 463 -9.71 -12.48 7.61
N GLU A 464 -9.61 -12.45 8.95
CA GLU A 464 -8.36 -12.56 9.70
C GLU A 464 -7.57 -13.83 9.31
N ALA A 465 -8.24 -14.99 9.25
CA ALA A 465 -7.61 -16.26 8.88
C ALA A 465 -7.14 -16.34 7.42
N ASN A 466 -7.73 -15.55 6.51
CA ASN A 466 -7.25 -15.43 5.13
C ASN A 466 -6.08 -14.41 5.03
N LEU A 467 -6.08 -13.35 5.82
CA LEU A 467 -4.95 -12.40 5.90
C LEU A 467 -3.67 -13.05 6.45
N GLU A 468 -3.78 -14.07 7.31
CA GLU A 468 -2.64 -14.91 7.73
C GLU A 468 -2.09 -15.84 6.61
N LEU A 469 -2.75 -15.88 5.44
CA LEU A 469 -2.45 -16.80 4.32
C LEU A 469 -2.30 -16.10 2.94
N GLY A 470 -2.54 -14.79 2.85
CA GLY A 470 -2.48 -14.03 1.60
C GLY A 470 -2.84 -12.56 1.81
N ASN A 471 -2.70 -11.76 0.76
CA ASN A 471 -3.38 -10.47 0.72
C ASN A 471 -4.87 -10.69 0.41
N VAL A 472 -5.75 -9.82 0.91
CA VAL A 472 -7.18 -9.90 0.61
C VAL A 472 -7.64 -8.58 -0.01
N THR A 473 -8.31 -8.67 -1.15
CA THR A 473 -9.04 -7.55 -1.75
C THR A 473 -10.54 -7.78 -1.55
N LEU A 474 -11.17 -6.81 -0.91
CA LEU A 474 -12.61 -6.64 -0.83
C LEU A 474 -12.97 -5.54 -1.83
N ASP A 475 -13.58 -5.95 -2.95
CA ASP A 475 -13.99 -5.11 -4.07
C ASP A 475 -15.53 -5.13 -4.16
N THR A 476 -16.15 -4.06 -4.64
CA THR A 476 -17.60 -4.04 -4.96
C THR A 476 -17.77 -3.63 -6.42
N PHE A 477 -18.68 -4.25 -7.16
CA PHE A 477 -18.86 -3.98 -8.59
C PHE A 477 -20.31 -3.64 -8.97
N ASP A 478 -20.54 -2.48 -9.62
CA ASP A 478 -21.86 -2.13 -10.15
C ASP A 478 -22.21 -2.93 -11.43
N ALA A 479 -22.89 -4.06 -11.22
CA ALA A 479 -23.58 -4.80 -12.28
C ALA A 479 -25.02 -4.31 -12.53
N VAL A 480 -25.61 -3.51 -11.63
CA VAL A 480 -27.02 -3.09 -11.62
C VAL A 480 -27.17 -1.74 -10.88
N ALA A 481 -27.24 -0.65 -11.66
CA ALA A 481 -27.20 0.75 -11.20
C ALA A 481 -28.38 1.22 -10.31
N THR A 482 -28.57 0.57 -9.15
CA THR A 482 -29.59 0.84 -8.14
C THR A 482 -29.15 0.62 -6.70
N ASP A 483 -28.00 -0.02 -6.45
CA ASP A 483 -27.37 -0.15 -5.12
C ASP A 483 -26.11 0.73 -5.02
N PRO A 484 -25.57 0.98 -3.80
CA PRO A 484 -24.43 1.87 -3.62
C PRO A 484 -23.08 1.27 -4.04
N GLY A 485 -22.82 -0.01 -3.74
CA GLY A 485 -21.45 -0.54 -3.75
C GLY A 485 -20.67 -0.06 -2.53
N ASP A 486 -21.21 -0.34 -1.34
CA ASP A 486 -20.64 0.07 -0.04
C ASP A 486 -19.91 -1.09 0.67
N ILE A 487 -18.85 -0.74 1.41
CA ILE A 487 -18.11 -1.69 2.27
C ILE A 487 -18.28 -1.30 3.74
N PHE A 488 -18.86 -2.19 4.55
CA PHE A 488 -19.03 -2.02 6.00
C PHE A 488 -18.13 -2.97 6.80
N ILE A 489 -17.13 -2.43 7.51
CA ILE A 489 -16.29 -3.17 8.46
C ILE A 489 -16.74 -2.85 9.89
N ASN A 490 -17.73 -3.58 10.38
CA ASN A 490 -18.36 -3.37 11.70
C ASN A 490 -17.73 -4.19 12.83
N ALA A 491 -16.84 -5.13 12.50
CA ALA A 491 -16.05 -5.89 13.46
C ALA A 491 -14.64 -5.31 13.60
N ASP A 492 -14.00 -5.56 14.74
CA ASP A 492 -12.55 -5.37 14.89
C ASP A 492 -11.81 -6.43 14.05
N LEU A 493 -10.71 -6.07 13.38
CA LEU A 493 -9.88 -6.96 12.56
C LEU A 493 -8.42 -6.91 13.00
N ASN A 494 -7.84 -8.09 13.26
CA ASN A 494 -6.53 -8.25 13.87
C ASN A 494 -5.71 -9.33 13.14
N TRP A 495 -4.54 -8.97 12.59
CA TRP A 495 -3.62 -9.94 12.00
C TRP A 495 -2.15 -9.58 12.24
N LEU A 496 -1.28 -10.60 12.19
CA LEU A 496 0.15 -10.48 12.49
C LEU A 496 1.03 -10.71 11.27
N ALA A 497 0.50 -11.35 10.22
CA ALA A 497 1.17 -11.50 8.94
C ALA A 497 1.44 -10.15 8.24
N ALA A 498 2.51 -10.10 7.45
CA ALA A 498 2.90 -8.92 6.66
C ALA A 498 2.11 -8.83 5.34
N THR A 499 0.78 -8.77 5.46
CA THR A 499 -0.19 -8.84 4.37
C THR A 499 -1.11 -7.62 4.36
N ILE A 500 -1.67 -7.34 3.19
CA ILE A 500 -2.48 -6.15 2.93
C ILE A 500 -3.96 -6.54 2.79
N LEU A 501 -4.81 -5.80 3.50
CA LEU A 501 -6.25 -5.72 3.26
C LEU A 501 -6.53 -4.52 2.34
N SER A 502 -6.97 -4.77 1.11
CA SER A 502 -7.41 -3.72 0.18
C SER A 502 -8.93 -3.62 0.22
N LEU A 503 -9.47 -2.42 0.43
CA LEU A 503 -10.90 -2.12 0.38
C LEU A 503 -11.17 -1.18 -0.80
N ARG A 504 -12.09 -1.55 -1.68
CA ARG A 504 -12.48 -0.80 -2.88
C ARG A 504 -14.00 -0.70 -2.98
N ALA A 505 -14.52 0.50 -2.79
CA ALA A 505 -15.96 0.78 -2.86
C ALA A 505 -16.30 1.66 -4.07
N GLU A 506 -17.31 1.24 -4.85
CA GLU A 506 -17.90 2.07 -5.93
C GLU A 506 -18.69 3.27 -5.35
N ASN A 507 -18.99 3.25 -4.05
CA ASN A 507 -19.41 4.43 -3.27
C ASN A 507 -18.53 4.66 -2.03
N SER A 508 -18.93 4.16 -0.84
CA SER A 508 -18.32 4.54 0.45
C SER A 508 -17.75 3.35 1.24
N ILE A 509 -16.75 3.64 2.08
CA ILE A 509 -16.20 2.68 3.05
C ILE A 509 -16.57 3.13 4.48
N PHE A 510 -17.17 2.24 5.26
CA PHE A 510 -17.52 2.45 6.66
C PHE A 510 -16.64 1.59 7.56
N LEU A 511 -15.56 2.17 8.09
CA LEU A 511 -14.70 1.52 9.09
C LEU A 511 -15.27 1.77 10.47
N ASN A 512 -16.01 0.81 11.02
CA ASN A 512 -16.73 0.95 12.29
C ASN A 512 -16.10 0.20 13.48
N GLY A 513 -15.28 -0.83 13.22
CA GLY A 513 -14.41 -1.48 14.20
C GLY A 513 -12.95 -1.04 14.11
N ALA A 514 -12.13 -1.53 15.04
CA ALA A 514 -10.68 -1.31 15.08
C ALA A 514 -9.92 -2.15 14.04
N ILE A 515 -8.81 -1.63 13.51
CA ILE A 515 -7.90 -2.35 12.62
C ILE A 515 -6.51 -2.41 13.26
N SER A 516 -6.02 -3.61 13.56
CA SER A 516 -4.65 -3.83 14.06
C SER A 516 -3.89 -4.81 13.18
N ALA A 517 -2.87 -4.32 12.48
CA ALA A 517 -1.96 -5.11 11.66
C ALA A 517 -0.51 -4.62 11.80
N PRO A 518 0.17 -4.84 12.95
CA PRO A 518 1.48 -4.24 13.24
C PRO A 518 2.62 -4.63 12.27
N SER A 519 2.44 -5.71 11.49
CA SER A 519 3.33 -6.09 10.38
C SER A 519 2.73 -5.84 8.98
N GLY A 520 1.40 -5.68 8.91
CA GLY A 520 0.60 -5.65 7.69
C GLY A 520 0.11 -4.23 7.35
N GLY A 521 -0.95 -4.13 6.53
CA GLY A 521 -1.44 -2.81 6.16
C GLY A 521 -2.81 -2.79 5.50
N ILE A 522 -3.32 -1.57 5.32
CA ILE A 522 -4.56 -1.31 4.58
C ILE A 522 -4.33 -0.40 3.38
N VAL A 523 -5.07 -0.68 2.30
CA VAL A 523 -5.23 0.21 1.15
C VAL A 523 -6.71 0.53 1.01
N LEU A 524 -7.04 1.81 0.93
CA LEU A 524 -8.42 2.30 0.85
C LEU A 524 -8.64 3.05 -0.47
N ASP A 525 -9.69 2.66 -1.19
CA ASP A 525 -10.12 3.23 -2.46
C ASP A 525 -11.64 3.40 -2.40
N ALA A 526 -12.16 4.63 -2.47
CA ALA A 526 -13.59 4.91 -2.36
C ALA A 526 -13.98 6.06 -3.29
N ALA A 527 -15.04 5.89 -4.07
CA ALA A 527 -15.53 6.94 -4.96
C ALA A 527 -16.03 8.18 -4.20
N THR A 528 -16.49 8.03 -2.96
CA THR A 528 -17.03 9.11 -2.11
C THR A 528 -16.35 9.19 -0.74
N ASP A 529 -17.00 8.76 0.33
CA ASP A 529 -16.58 8.98 1.72
C ASP A 529 -15.92 7.75 2.35
N ILE A 530 -14.98 8.01 3.27
CA ILE A 530 -14.49 7.01 4.22
C ILE A 530 -14.93 7.42 5.62
N VAL A 531 -16.03 6.81 6.04
CA VAL A 531 -16.73 7.10 7.29
C VAL A 531 -16.11 6.28 8.42
N THR A 532 -15.81 6.94 9.53
CA THR A 532 -15.24 6.33 10.73
C THR A 532 -15.96 6.82 11.99
N ASN A 533 -15.78 6.13 13.11
CA ASN A 533 -16.36 6.49 14.41
C ASN A 533 -15.31 6.41 15.54
N ALA A 534 -15.72 6.65 16.79
CA ALA A 534 -14.81 6.70 17.94
C ALA A 534 -14.15 5.35 18.32
N ALA A 535 -14.63 4.22 17.80
CA ALA A 535 -14.00 2.90 17.95
C ALA A 535 -13.02 2.54 16.81
N SER A 536 -12.98 3.32 15.73
CA SER A 536 -12.23 3.05 14.51
C SER A 536 -10.73 3.35 14.65
N THR A 537 -10.07 2.69 15.60
CA THR A 537 -8.63 2.84 15.84
C THR A 537 -7.83 2.12 14.76
N ILE A 538 -6.74 2.73 14.30
CA ILE A 538 -5.82 2.16 13.30
C ILE A 538 -4.44 1.95 13.94
N ASP A 539 -3.87 0.76 13.80
CA ASP A 539 -2.47 0.46 14.15
C ASP A 539 -1.87 -0.51 13.12
N VAL A 540 -1.08 0.01 12.17
CA VAL A 540 -0.60 -0.75 11.00
C VAL A 540 0.86 -0.47 10.64
N ALA A 541 1.53 -1.39 9.95
CA ALA A 541 2.82 -1.07 9.33
C ALA A 541 2.65 -0.16 8.11
N SER A 542 1.57 -0.33 7.33
CA SER A 542 1.27 0.44 6.12
C SER A 542 -0.17 0.94 6.07
N PHE A 543 -0.36 2.25 5.94
CA PHE A 543 -1.64 2.87 5.61
C PHE A 543 -1.53 3.59 4.26
N SER A 544 -2.40 3.29 3.31
CA SER A 544 -2.51 4.00 2.04
C SER A 544 -3.95 4.40 1.73
N LEU A 545 -4.17 5.70 1.51
CA LEU A 545 -5.42 6.25 1.00
C LEU A 545 -5.25 6.62 -0.48
N SER A 546 -5.83 5.82 -1.38
CA SER A 546 -5.74 6.01 -2.84
C SER A 546 -6.71 7.09 -3.34
N SER A 547 -7.94 7.05 -2.85
CA SER A 547 -9.05 7.94 -3.22
C SER A 547 -10.07 8.05 -2.08
N GLY A 548 -11.00 9.00 -2.19
CA GLY A 548 -12.07 9.22 -1.22
C GLY A 548 -11.74 10.22 -0.12
N PHE A 549 -12.77 10.60 0.64
CA PHE A 549 -12.70 11.60 1.71
C PHE A 549 -12.73 10.94 3.09
N TRP A 550 -11.57 10.80 3.73
CA TRP A 550 -11.47 10.41 5.14
C TRP A 550 -11.77 11.61 6.03
N SER A 551 -12.72 11.47 6.96
CA SER A 551 -13.13 12.57 7.85
C SER A 551 -13.23 12.14 9.31
N GLN A 552 -12.45 12.81 10.15
CA GLN A 552 -12.46 12.68 11.61
C GLN A 552 -12.40 14.06 12.25
N VAL A 553 -13.53 14.56 12.75
CA VAL A 553 -13.62 15.87 13.42
C VAL A 553 -14.27 15.70 14.80
N GLY A 554 -13.53 16.05 15.85
CA GLY A 554 -14.00 15.99 17.25
C GLY A 554 -13.22 14.98 18.10
N THR A 555 -13.88 13.93 18.60
CA THR A 555 -13.19 12.86 19.34
C THR A 555 -12.46 11.95 18.36
N LEU A 556 -11.13 11.97 18.39
CA LEU A 556 -10.30 11.17 17.50
C LEU A 556 -9.96 9.80 18.11
N PRO A 557 -10.15 8.68 17.39
CA PRO A 557 -9.57 7.40 17.79
C PRO A 557 -8.05 7.42 17.64
N SER A 558 -7.35 6.50 18.31
CA SER A 558 -5.90 6.33 18.14
C SER A 558 -5.56 5.89 16.72
N PHE A 559 -4.49 6.46 16.16
CA PHE A 559 -4.03 6.22 14.80
C PHE A 559 -2.51 6.05 14.80
N SER A 560 -2.03 4.97 14.19
CA SER A 560 -0.63 4.55 14.13
C SER A 560 -0.36 3.91 12.76
N ALA A 561 0.62 4.45 12.04
CA ALA A 561 1.06 3.92 10.75
C ALA A 561 2.57 4.14 10.58
N THR A 562 3.35 3.04 10.45
CA THR A 562 4.82 3.14 10.26
C THR A 562 5.18 3.77 8.91
N ASN A 563 4.39 3.47 7.87
CA ASN A 563 4.39 4.16 6.59
C ASN A 563 2.96 4.64 6.32
N PHE A 564 2.74 5.97 6.34
CA PHE A 564 1.44 6.60 6.06
C PHE A 564 1.50 7.32 4.71
N GLN A 565 0.52 7.05 3.85
CA GLN A 565 0.44 7.63 2.52
C GLN A 565 -0.99 8.08 2.20
N VAL A 566 -1.09 9.29 1.64
CA VAL A 566 -2.27 9.74 0.90
C VAL A 566 -1.81 9.98 -0.53
N VAL A 567 -2.39 9.23 -1.47
CA VAL A 567 -2.01 9.21 -2.88
C VAL A 567 -2.92 10.16 -3.67
N CYS A 568 -2.65 10.37 -4.96
CA CYS A 568 -3.01 11.55 -5.76
C CYS A 568 -4.48 12.05 -5.76
N CYS A 569 -5.46 11.27 -5.30
CA CYS A 569 -6.87 11.68 -5.23
C CYS A 569 -7.48 11.60 -3.82
N GLY A 570 -6.77 11.04 -2.82
CA GLY A 570 -7.27 10.89 -1.46
C GLY A 570 -7.25 12.21 -0.68
N THR A 571 -8.25 12.42 0.17
CA THR A 571 -8.34 13.59 1.07
C THR A 571 -8.45 13.12 2.52
N PHE A 572 -7.66 13.69 3.44
CA PHE A 572 -7.56 13.21 4.81
C PHE A 572 -7.75 14.34 5.83
N LEU A 573 -8.96 14.49 6.36
CA LEU A 573 -9.26 15.43 7.44
C LEU A 573 -9.24 14.73 8.80
N ARG A 574 -8.34 15.18 9.69
CA ARG A 574 -8.24 14.68 11.07
C ARG A 574 -7.93 15.82 12.05
N ALA A 575 -8.92 16.20 12.86
CA ALA A 575 -8.84 17.35 13.78
C ALA A 575 -9.73 17.18 15.03
N LEU A 576 -9.37 17.84 16.14
CA LEU A 576 -10.17 17.86 17.38
C LEU A 576 -11.44 18.74 17.29
N GLY A 577 -11.72 19.34 16.13
CA GLY A 577 -12.81 20.29 15.90
C GLY A 577 -12.43 21.35 14.87
N GLY A 578 -13.39 22.24 14.57
CA GLY A 578 -13.26 23.27 13.54
C GLY A 578 -13.95 22.90 12.22
N ASP A 579 -14.09 23.88 11.33
CA ASP A 579 -14.61 23.76 9.96
C ASP A 579 -13.64 24.34 8.91
N GLY A 580 -12.42 24.70 9.32
CA GLY A 580 -11.40 25.31 8.46
C GLY A 580 -11.63 26.79 8.16
N SER A 581 -12.72 27.40 8.61
CA SER A 581 -12.93 28.84 8.49
C SER A 581 -12.05 29.63 9.46
N ALA A 582 -11.84 30.91 9.19
CA ALA A 582 -11.09 31.80 10.10
C ALA A 582 -11.80 32.05 11.45
N ALA A 583 -13.08 31.69 11.59
CA ALA A 583 -13.82 31.77 12.85
C ALA A 583 -13.71 30.49 13.70
N THR A 584 -13.52 29.33 13.03
CA THR A 584 -13.43 28.00 13.65
C THR A 584 -12.35 27.15 12.94
N PRO A 585 -11.06 27.50 13.06
CA PRO A 585 -9.97 26.78 12.41
C PRO A 585 -9.89 25.32 12.87
N TYR A 586 -9.38 24.44 12.01
CA TYR A 586 -9.17 23.03 12.34
C TYR A 586 -8.13 22.89 13.45
N ARG A 587 -8.48 22.19 14.52
CA ARG A 587 -7.59 21.94 15.66
C ARG A 587 -6.74 20.69 15.42
N ILE A 588 -5.53 20.86 14.89
CA ILE A 588 -4.61 19.77 14.53
C ILE A 588 -3.86 19.30 15.77
N THR A 589 -3.66 17.98 15.91
CA THR A 589 -3.19 17.35 17.16
C THR A 589 -2.16 16.23 16.95
N ASP A 590 -2.02 15.72 15.73
CA ASP A 590 -1.03 14.71 15.36
C ASP A 590 -0.50 14.91 13.94
N VAL A 591 0.59 14.22 13.60
CA VAL A 591 1.28 14.36 12.32
C VAL A 591 0.42 13.91 11.13
N TYR A 592 -0.56 13.02 11.34
CA TYR A 592 -1.49 12.57 10.30
C TYR A 592 -2.48 13.68 9.96
N GLY A 593 -3.02 14.39 10.96
CA GLY A 593 -3.81 15.61 10.75
C GLY A 593 -3.01 16.74 10.08
N LEU A 594 -1.73 16.89 10.44
CA LEU A 594 -0.83 17.87 9.80
C LEU A 594 -0.55 17.52 8.33
N GLN A 595 -0.28 16.25 8.03
CA GLN A 595 -0.11 15.77 6.64
C GLN A 595 -1.41 15.89 5.84
N GLY A 596 -2.56 15.76 6.50
CA GLY A 596 -3.89 16.01 5.95
C GLY A 596 -4.04 17.39 5.30
N LEU A 597 -3.40 18.43 5.84
CA LEU A 597 -3.41 19.77 5.25
C LEU A 597 -2.73 19.86 3.87
N ALA A 598 -1.89 18.89 3.50
CA ALA A 598 -1.31 18.81 2.16
C ALA A 598 -2.27 18.17 1.13
N THR A 599 -3.34 17.52 1.57
CA THR A 599 -4.27 16.79 0.69
C THR A 599 -5.25 17.74 -0.02
N PRO A 600 -5.84 17.32 -1.17
CA PRO A 600 -6.75 18.16 -1.95
C PRO A 600 -7.90 18.74 -1.14
N GLY A 601 -8.29 19.98 -1.45
CA GLY A 601 -9.38 20.69 -0.76
C GLY A 601 -9.05 21.23 0.63
N LEU A 602 -8.05 20.69 1.34
CA LEU A 602 -7.72 21.11 2.71
C LEU A 602 -6.66 22.21 2.81
N SER A 603 -5.77 22.37 1.83
CA SER A 603 -4.61 23.30 1.95
C SER A 603 -4.98 24.79 2.08
N GLY A 604 -6.17 25.19 1.64
CA GLY A 604 -6.72 26.54 1.83
C GLY A 604 -7.41 26.78 3.18
N SER A 605 -7.43 25.79 4.07
CA SER A 605 -8.08 25.87 5.38
C SER A 605 -7.27 26.70 6.39
N ASN A 606 -7.95 27.21 7.40
CA ASN A 606 -7.32 27.74 8.60
C ASN A 606 -7.16 26.60 9.61
N ALA A 607 -5.98 26.48 10.20
CA ALA A 607 -5.60 25.45 11.15
C ALA A 607 -4.87 26.06 12.35
N VAL A 608 -5.05 25.45 13.52
CA VAL A 608 -4.35 25.80 14.76
C VAL A 608 -3.89 24.53 15.46
N LEU A 609 -2.67 24.50 15.99
CA LEU A 609 -2.17 23.37 16.77
C LEU A 609 -2.87 23.29 18.13
N ALA A 610 -3.11 22.07 18.60
CA ALA A 610 -3.80 21.79 19.86
C ALA A 610 -2.87 21.30 20.98
N ASN A 611 -1.65 20.90 20.61
CA ASN A 611 -0.57 20.33 21.42
C ASN A 611 0.68 20.21 20.54
N ASP A 612 1.82 19.87 21.16
CA ASP A 612 3.04 19.52 20.42
C ASP A 612 2.85 18.25 19.58
N ILE A 613 3.41 18.25 18.37
CA ILE A 613 3.32 17.14 17.40
C ILE A 613 4.70 16.51 17.22
N ASP A 614 4.83 15.25 17.62
CA ASP A 614 5.94 14.40 17.19
C ASP A 614 5.75 14.01 15.72
N ALA A 615 6.65 14.47 14.87
CA ALA A 615 6.71 14.17 13.45
C ALA A 615 7.84 13.19 13.09
N SER A 616 8.59 12.64 14.06
CA SER A 616 9.74 11.76 13.77
C SER A 616 9.35 10.48 13.01
N GLY A 617 8.09 10.04 13.14
CA GLY A 617 7.54 8.93 12.37
C GLY A 617 7.55 9.15 10.84
N THR A 618 7.63 10.40 10.38
CA THR A 618 7.74 10.72 8.94
C THR A 618 8.96 10.10 8.29
N ALA A 619 10.05 9.87 9.02
CA ALA A 619 11.24 9.18 8.50
C ALA A 619 10.97 7.73 8.04
N GLY A 620 9.86 7.10 8.46
CA GLY A 620 9.40 5.80 7.96
C GLY A 620 8.53 5.86 6.69
N TRP A 621 8.03 7.05 6.33
CA TRP A 621 7.10 7.22 5.21
C TRP A 621 7.85 7.23 3.89
N THR A 622 7.52 6.30 2.99
CA THR A 622 8.40 5.93 1.85
C THR A 622 7.65 5.78 0.53
N ASN A 623 7.62 6.83 -0.30
CA ASN A 623 6.96 6.82 -1.61
C ASN A 623 7.99 6.79 -2.75
N ILE A 624 8.02 5.66 -3.47
CA ILE A 624 8.98 5.41 -4.57
C ILE A 624 8.83 6.35 -5.79
N PHE A 625 7.80 7.19 -5.83
CA PHE A 625 7.51 8.10 -6.95
C PHE A 625 7.64 9.60 -6.63
N THR A 626 7.40 10.03 -5.37
CA THR A 626 7.31 11.47 -5.01
C THR A 626 8.28 11.95 -3.92
N GLY A 627 8.80 11.05 -3.09
CA GLY A 627 9.64 11.41 -1.94
C GLY A 627 9.57 10.42 -0.79
N ASN A 628 10.46 10.58 0.18
CA ASN A 628 10.31 10.00 1.52
C ASN A 628 9.99 11.13 2.52
N GLY A 629 9.30 10.82 3.62
CA GLY A 629 8.89 11.82 4.59
C GLY A 629 7.59 12.54 4.26
N PHE A 630 7.40 13.67 4.92
CA PHE A 630 6.22 14.53 4.82
C PHE A 630 6.14 15.20 3.43
N GLU A 631 5.05 14.99 2.68
CA GLU A 631 4.78 15.71 1.42
C GLU A 631 4.37 17.16 1.78
N PRO A 632 5.10 18.20 1.31
CA PRO A 632 4.86 19.59 1.71
C PRO A 632 3.46 20.09 1.41
N ILE A 633 2.88 20.93 2.31
CA ILE A 633 1.58 21.57 2.07
C ILE A 633 1.67 22.41 0.78
N PRO A 634 0.91 22.10 -0.28
CA PRO A 634 1.26 22.54 -1.64
C PRO A 634 1.05 24.05 -1.83
N LEU A 635 -0.01 24.60 -1.20
CA LEU A 635 -0.35 26.02 -1.16
C LEU A 635 -1.17 26.32 0.10
N LEU A 636 -0.61 27.09 1.04
CA LEU A 636 -1.31 27.62 2.21
C LEU A 636 -1.87 29.02 1.91
N SER A 637 -3.19 29.15 1.81
CA SER A 637 -3.90 30.44 1.72
C SER A 637 -4.78 30.76 2.93
N GLY A 638 -4.83 29.86 3.92
CA GLY A 638 -5.37 30.13 5.25
C GLY A 638 -4.29 30.52 6.26
N THR A 639 -4.68 30.57 7.53
CA THR A 639 -3.75 30.69 8.67
C THR A 639 -3.30 29.30 9.15
N LEU A 640 -2.01 29.09 9.37
CA LEU A 640 -1.47 28.04 10.22
C LEU A 640 -0.92 28.68 11.50
N ASP A 641 -1.62 28.47 12.60
CA ASP A 641 -1.31 29.00 13.93
C ASP A 641 -0.69 27.89 14.80
N GLY A 642 0.55 28.09 15.26
CA GLY A 642 1.21 27.16 16.16
C GLY A 642 0.71 27.21 17.59
N ALA A 643 0.03 28.29 18.00
CA ALA A 643 -0.44 28.54 19.36
C ALA A 643 0.63 28.35 20.45
N GLY A 644 1.92 28.52 20.09
CA GLY A 644 3.09 28.28 20.95
C GLY A 644 3.63 26.85 20.94
N PHE A 645 2.91 25.87 20.37
CA PHE A 645 3.30 24.47 20.31
C PHE A 645 4.37 24.18 19.24
N ALA A 646 5.06 23.05 19.42
CA ALA A 646 6.11 22.54 18.54
C ALA A 646 5.64 21.46 17.56
N VAL A 647 6.29 21.39 16.40
CA VAL A 647 6.32 20.23 15.51
C VAL A 647 7.77 19.76 15.44
N SER A 648 8.06 18.60 16.04
CA SER A 648 9.44 18.15 16.31
C SER A 648 9.79 16.90 15.50
N GLY A 649 10.99 16.84 14.92
CA GLY A 649 11.49 15.67 14.16
C GLY A 649 10.96 15.54 12.74
N LEU A 650 10.47 16.62 12.12
CA LEU A 650 9.91 16.60 10.76
C LEU A 650 10.96 16.21 9.70
N PHE A 651 10.77 15.07 9.04
CA PHE A 651 11.61 14.62 7.92
C PHE A 651 10.88 14.82 6.58
N SER A 652 11.56 15.37 5.57
CA SER A 652 11.04 15.48 4.20
C SER A 652 12.17 15.44 3.16
N SER A 653 12.16 14.43 2.28
CA SER A 653 13.17 14.22 1.25
C SER A 653 12.51 13.97 -0.11
N GLN A 654 12.31 15.05 -0.87
CA GLN A 654 11.37 15.07 -2.01
C GLN A 654 12.07 14.84 -3.36
N PHE A 655 11.54 13.94 -4.19
CA PHE A 655 12.09 13.62 -5.51
C PHE A 655 11.02 13.18 -6.51
N SER A 656 11.22 13.45 -7.80
CA SER A 656 10.43 12.86 -8.88
C SER A 656 11.28 11.89 -9.71
N PHE A 657 10.65 10.81 -10.15
CA PHE A 657 11.20 9.90 -11.14
C PHE A 657 10.42 10.04 -12.46
N ASP A 658 11.08 10.51 -13.52
CA ASP A 658 10.45 10.74 -14.82
C ASP A 658 10.49 9.54 -15.78
N GLY A 659 10.97 8.39 -15.28
CA GLY A 659 11.20 7.16 -16.05
C GLY A 659 12.68 6.93 -16.40
N GLU A 660 13.50 7.99 -16.44
CA GLU A 660 14.92 7.93 -16.83
C GLU A 660 15.84 8.54 -15.74
N VAL A 661 15.39 9.58 -15.04
CA VAL A 661 16.18 10.38 -14.11
C VAL A 661 15.41 10.68 -12.81
N PHE A 662 16.08 10.46 -11.67
CA PHE A 662 15.64 11.00 -10.39
C PHE A 662 16.03 12.48 -10.28
N ARG A 663 15.07 13.34 -9.97
CA ARG A 663 15.29 14.78 -9.78
C ARG A 663 14.76 15.17 -8.40
N LEU A 664 15.55 15.88 -7.59
CA LEU A 664 15.04 16.43 -6.33
C LEU A 664 13.93 17.46 -6.62
N ARG A 665 12.90 17.46 -5.78
CA ARG A 665 11.78 18.42 -5.76
C ARG A 665 11.99 19.42 -4.61
N PRO A 666 11.20 20.52 -4.56
CA PRO A 666 11.26 21.42 -3.42
C PRO A 666 10.75 20.75 -2.14
N ALA A 667 11.36 21.06 -1.00
CA ALA A 667 11.05 20.43 0.29
C ALA A 667 11.00 21.45 1.45
N ALA A 668 9.93 21.37 2.26
CA ALA A 668 9.67 22.15 3.47
C ALA A 668 8.41 21.58 4.18
N LEU A 669 7.99 22.16 5.31
CA LEU A 669 6.61 21.95 5.79
C LEU A 669 5.58 22.48 4.76
N ILE A 670 5.82 23.66 4.18
CA ILE A 670 4.93 24.33 3.23
C ILE A 670 5.68 24.62 1.91
N ASN A 671 5.15 24.17 0.78
CA ASN A 671 5.73 24.51 -0.52
C ASN A 671 5.52 26.01 -0.87
N THR A 672 4.29 26.53 -0.71
CA THR A 672 4.02 27.96 -0.92
C THR A 672 3.05 28.50 0.11
N ILE A 673 3.42 29.58 0.81
CA ILE A 673 2.50 30.46 1.52
C ILE A 673 2.02 31.51 0.50
N ASP A 674 0.71 31.56 0.26
CA ASP A 674 0.09 32.55 -0.64
C ASP A 674 0.16 33.97 -0.06
N SER A 675 -0.06 34.99 -0.91
CA SER A 675 -0.26 36.38 -0.51
C SER A 675 -1.31 36.61 0.59
N SER A 676 -2.32 35.74 0.68
CA SER A 676 -3.33 35.72 1.75
C SER A 676 -3.00 34.80 2.92
N GLY A 677 -2.00 33.94 2.77
CA GLY A 677 -1.59 32.95 3.77
C GLY A 677 -0.84 33.55 4.96
N VAL A 678 -1.01 32.93 6.12
CA VAL A 678 -0.40 33.38 7.38
C VAL A 678 0.19 32.18 8.11
N VAL A 679 1.43 32.32 8.60
CA VAL A 679 1.99 31.43 9.63
C VAL A 679 2.30 32.27 10.88
N THR A 680 1.92 31.78 12.04
CA THR A 680 2.15 32.47 13.32
C THR A 680 2.47 31.50 14.44
N ASP A 681 3.27 31.95 15.41
CA ASP A 681 3.46 31.31 16.73
C ASP A 681 3.89 29.82 16.65
N LEU A 682 4.60 29.46 15.57
CA LEU A 682 4.92 28.08 15.19
C LEU A 682 6.39 27.74 15.47
N THR A 683 6.57 26.64 16.22
CA THR A 683 7.87 26.10 16.58
C THR A 683 8.14 24.84 15.75
N LEU A 684 9.24 24.80 15.00
CA LEU A 684 9.67 23.67 14.17
C LEU A 684 11.04 23.19 14.65
N GLU A 685 11.11 22.00 15.24
CA GLU A 685 12.32 21.53 15.94
C GLU A 685 12.95 20.29 15.32
N ASN A 686 14.27 20.25 15.28
CA ASN A 686 15.05 19.09 14.85
C ASN A 686 14.59 18.51 13.49
N ALA A 687 14.19 19.39 12.55
CA ALA A 687 13.76 18.98 11.23
C ALA A 687 14.94 18.50 10.36
N ASP A 688 14.69 17.62 9.41
CA ASP A 688 15.66 17.16 8.41
C ASP A 688 15.02 17.22 7.02
N ILE A 689 15.37 18.26 6.26
CA ILE A 689 14.72 18.63 5.00
C ILE A 689 15.72 18.57 3.85
N ALA A 690 15.44 17.73 2.86
CA ALA A 690 16.27 17.52 1.67
C ALA A 690 15.47 17.75 0.38
N GLY A 691 15.93 18.67 -0.47
CA GLY A 691 15.26 19.02 -1.73
C GLY A 691 16.18 19.62 -2.78
N ASN A 692 15.61 20.10 -3.89
CA ASN A 692 16.37 20.92 -4.82
C ASN A 692 16.52 22.34 -4.26
N MET A 693 15.38 22.99 -3.99
CA MET A 693 15.22 24.17 -3.14
C MET A 693 14.64 23.70 -1.80
N ALA A 694 15.18 24.15 -0.67
CA ALA A 694 14.74 23.65 0.63
C ALA A 694 14.83 24.68 1.77
N ALA A 695 13.91 24.56 2.72
CA ALA A 695 13.91 25.26 4.01
C ALA A 695 12.99 24.56 5.01
N VAL A 696 13.10 24.84 6.31
CA VAL A 696 12.27 24.14 7.31
C VAL A 696 10.80 24.56 7.26
N LEU A 697 10.49 25.86 7.23
CA LEU A 697 9.10 26.32 7.22
C LEU A 697 8.52 26.34 5.80
N ALA A 698 9.11 27.11 4.88
CA ALA A 698 8.53 27.29 3.55
C ALA A 698 9.55 27.39 2.40
N VAL A 699 9.25 26.77 1.26
CA VAL A 699 10.03 27.02 0.03
C VAL A 699 9.77 28.45 -0.46
N THR A 700 8.50 28.85 -0.62
CA THR A 700 8.13 30.21 -1.02
C THR A 700 7.20 30.86 0.00
N ASN A 701 7.54 32.04 0.52
CA ASN A 701 6.63 32.90 1.28
C ASN A 701 6.22 34.15 0.48
N ASN A 702 4.94 34.27 0.14
CA ASN A 702 4.34 35.50 -0.39
C ASN A 702 3.44 36.20 0.63
N GLY A 703 3.13 35.55 1.75
CA GLY A 703 2.18 35.99 2.77
C GLY A 703 2.86 36.61 4.00
N THR A 704 2.36 36.26 5.18
CA THR A 704 2.93 36.72 6.47
C THR A 704 3.43 35.55 7.30
N VAL A 705 4.69 35.61 7.73
CA VAL A 705 5.26 34.75 8.77
C VAL A 705 5.60 35.62 9.97
N ARG A 706 5.16 35.24 11.18
CA ARG A 706 5.51 35.94 12.43
C ARG A 706 5.74 34.96 13.57
N ASN A 707 6.51 35.35 14.58
CA ASN A 707 6.68 34.60 15.83
C ASN A 707 7.07 33.12 15.61
N SER A 708 7.84 32.84 14.55
CA SER A 708 8.13 31.48 14.10
C SER A 708 9.60 31.12 14.33
N ARG A 709 9.88 29.87 14.70
CA ARG A 709 11.25 29.41 14.96
C ARG A 709 11.54 28.05 14.34
N SER A 710 12.70 27.90 13.69
CA SER A 710 13.17 26.63 13.12
C SER A 710 14.51 26.17 13.72
N SER A 711 14.66 24.84 13.91
CA SER A 711 15.93 24.17 14.20
C SER A 711 16.03 22.82 13.49
N GLY A 712 17.25 22.32 13.27
CA GLY A 712 17.51 21.10 12.51
C GLY A 712 18.53 21.30 11.39
N VAL A 713 18.36 20.59 10.28
CA VAL A 713 19.23 20.62 9.10
C VAL A 713 18.44 20.82 7.80
N VAL A 714 19.03 21.53 6.84
CA VAL A 714 18.53 21.70 5.48
C VAL A 714 19.61 21.32 4.48
N SER A 715 19.30 20.41 3.56
CA SER A 715 20.15 19.99 2.45
C SER A 715 19.52 20.37 1.11
N ALA A 716 20.22 21.17 0.32
CA ALA A 716 19.74 21.69 -0.96
C ALA A 716 20.79 21.57 -2.09
N THR A 717 20.35 21.74 -3.33
CA THR A 717 21.22 21.56 -4.51
C THR A 717 21.01 22.57 -5.65
N LEU A 718 19.88 23.29 -5.68
CA LEU A 718 19.54 24.20 -6.77
C LEU A 718 18.88 25.50 -6.27
N ASP A 719 19.25 26.60 -6.91
CA ASP A 719 18.60 27.91 -6.86
C ASP A 719 18.60 28.63 -5.50
N ALA A 720 17.86 28.14 -4.51
CA ALA A 720 17.75 28.81 -3.21
C ALA A 720 17.57 27.85 -2.02
N ALA A 721 18.20 28.16 -0.89
CA ALA A 721 18.03 27.43 0.36
C ALA A 721 18.12 28.35 1.60
N GLY A 722 17.25 28.11 2.58
CA GLY A 722 17.18 28.93 3.79
C GLY A 722 16.90 28.11 5.05
N GLY A 723 17.36 28.56 6.22
CA GLY A 723 17.03 27.88 7.48
C GLY A 723 15.55 27.98 7.87
N LEU A 724 14.87 29.08 7.52
CA LEU A 724 13.42 29.24 7.71
C LEU A 724 12.68 29.23 6.36
N ILE A 725 13.11 30.03 5.38
CA ILE A 725 12.42 30.22 4.09
C ILE A 725 13.40 30.18 2.91
N ALA A 726 13.12 29.43 1.83
CA ALA A 726 14.03 29.43 0.67
C ALA A 726 13.91 30.73 -0.17
N GLN A 727 12.69 31.20 -0.44
CA GLN A 727 12.42 32.46 -1.16
C GLN A 727 11.30 33.26 -0.47
N ASN A 728 11.58 34.54 -0.14
CA ASN A 728 10.64 35.45 0.51
C ASN A 728 10.30 36.65 -0.38
N THR A 729 9.02 36.78 -0.75
CA THR A 729 8.43 37.99 -1.35
C THR A 729 7.44 38.67 -0.41
N GLY A 730 6.99 37.96 0.64
CA GLY A 730 6.09 38.43 1.68
C GLY A 730 6.78 39.09 2.87
N THR A 731 6.07 39.10 4.01
CA THR A 731 6.56 39.64 5.28
C THR A 731 7.01 38.52 6.22
N VAL A 732 8.15 38.72 6.90
CA VAL A 732 8.66 37.88 7.99
C VAL A 732 9.01 38.77 9.18
N GLN A 733 8.54 38.44 10.38
CA GLN A 733 8.69 39.28 11.57
C GLN A 733 8.98 38.45 12.82
N ASP A 734 9.81 38.95 13.75
CA ASP A 734 10.01 38.38 15.09
C ASP A 734 10.28 36.86 15.10
N SER A 735 11.09 36.39 14.15
CA SER A 735 11.28 34.97 13.84
C SER A 735 12.76 34.57 13.83
N LEU A 736 13.08 33.30 14.08
CA LEU A 736 14.47 32.84 14.20
C LEU A 736 14.76 31.48 13.56
N SER A 737 16.04 31.24 13.24
CA SER A 737 16.53 29.97 12.69
C SER A 737 17.84 29.56 13.36
N SER A 738 17.89 28.35 13.92
CA SER A 738 19.12 27.69 14.35
C SER A 738 19.48 26.49 13.45
N VAL A 739 19.04 26.53 12.19
CA VAL A 739 19.20 25.43 11.22
C VAL A 739 20.56 25.46 10.56
N ASP A 740 21.29 24.35 10.58
CA ASP A 740 22.50 24.18 9.77
C ASP A 740 22.10 23.91 8.30
N VAL A 741 22.53 24.78 7.39
CA VAL A 741 22.18 24.75 5.96
C VAL A 741 23.37 24.27 5.14
N SER A 742 23.21 23.15 4.44
CA SER A 742 24.19 22.57 3.51
C SER A 742 23.69 22.68 2.06
N PHE A 743 24.57 23.10 1.14
CA PHE A 743 24.25 23.27 -0.27
C PHE A 743 25.36 22.74 -1.18
N ASP A 744 25.06 21.71 -1.97
CA ASP A 744 25.99 21.15 -2.96
C ASP A 744 25.52 21.52 -4.38
N THR A 745 26.30 22.32 -5.14
CA THR A 745 25.80 22.89 -6.40
C THR A 745 25.46 21.82 -7.46
N GLY A 746 24.18 21.78 -7.85
CA GLY A 746 23.63 20.82 -8.81
C GLY A 746 23.44 21.36 -10.24
N SER A 747 23.73 22.63 -10.50
CA SER A 747 23.63 23.25 -11.84
C SER A 747 24.70 24.30 -12.10
N ILE A 748 25.13 24.41 -13.36
CA ILE A 748 26.03 25.46 -13.85
C ILE A 748 25.29 26.74 -14.27
N THR A 749 24.01 26.63 -14.65
CA THR A 749 23.24 27.70 -15.33
C THR A 749 22.39 28.57 -14.40
N ALA A 750 22.22 28.17 -13.14
CA ALA A 750 21.41 28.89 -12.16
C ALA A 750 22.30 29.61 -11.13
N PRO A 751 21.94 30.83 -10.69
CA PRO A 751 22.49 31.40 -9.46
C PRO A 751 22.10 30.56 -8.25
N HIS A 752 22.98 30.45 -7.26
CA HIS A 752 22.72 29.70 -6.01
C HIS A 752 22.76 30.63 -4.80
N ALA A 753 21.62 30.82 -4.13
CA ALA A 753 21.47 31.74 -3.00
C ALA A 753 21.16 30.99 -1.69
N VAL A 754 22.09 31.04 -0.73
CA VAL A 754 22.07 30.20 0.48
C VAL A 754 22.20 31.06 1.74
N GLY A 755 21.25 30.96 2.66
CA GLY A 755 21.28 31.73 3.91
C GLY A 755 20.82 31.00 5.16
N GLY A 756 21.41 31.33 6.32
CA GLY A 756 21.06 30.71 7.60
C GLY A 756 19.62 31.03 8.07
N PHE A 757 19.01 32.08 7.53
CA PHE A 757 17.59 32.42 7.70
C PHE A 757 16.81 32.26 6.39
N VAL A 758 17.29 32.89 5.31
CA VAL A 758 16.57 32.98 4.03
C VAL A 758 17.49 32.76 2.82
N GLY A 759 17.05 32.01 1.80
CA GLY A 759 17.83 31.88 0.56
C GLY A 759 17.85 33.19 -0.25
N ARG A 760 16.68 33.64 -0.71
CA ARG A 760 16.48 34.97 -1.31
C ARG A 760 15.39 35.76 -0.60
N ASN A 761 15.66 37.04 -0.35
CA ASN A 761 14.62 38.04 -0.08
C ASN A 761 14.41 38.89 -1.34
N GLN A 762 13.28 38.73 -2.01
CA GLN A 762 12.98 39.30 -3.33
C GLN A 762 11.71 40.16 -3.25
N GLY A 763 11.87 41.46 -3.03
CA GLY A 763 10.76 42.38 -2.71
C GLY A 763 10.14 42.21 -1.31
N GLY A 764 10.49 41.14 -0.60
CA GLY A 764 9.99 40.83 0.73
C GLY A 764 10.56 41.72 1.84
N THR A 765 9.88 41.71 2.98
CA THR A 765 10.24 42.47 4.19
C THR A 765 10.56 41.52 5.34
N ILE A 766 11.73 41.66 5.96
CA ILE A 766 12.19 40.84 7.09
C ILE A 766 12.62 41.75 8.25
N VAL A 767 12.02 41.59 9.43
CA VAL A 767 12.19 42.51 10.57
C VAL A 767 12.40 41.75 11.87
N ARG A 768 13.33 42.24 12.73
CA ARG A 768 13.60 41.69 14.08
C ARG A 768 13.75 40.17 14.11
N SER A 769 14.52 39.64 13.16
CA SER A 769 14.65 38.21 12.94
C SER A 769 16.12 37.79 12.94
N HIS A 770 16.45 36.55 13.27
CA HIS A 770 17.86 36.16 13.41
C HIS A 770 18.20 34.72 13.04
N ALA A 771 19.48 34.48 12.72
CA ALA A 771 20.04 33.17 12.42
C ALA A 771 21.27 32.84 13.28
N THR A 772 21.36 31.58 13.74
CA THR A 772 22.50 31.06 14.50
C THR A 772 23.09 29.76 13.94
N GLY A 773 22.37 29.05 13.07
CA GLY A 773 22.87 27.87 12.37
C GLY A 773 23.87 28.23 11.26
N ASN A 774 24.78 27.31 10.95
CA ASN A 774 25.88 27.53 10.02
C ASN A 774 25.43 27.36 8.57
N VAL A 775 26.16 27.97 7.63
CA VAL A 775 25.95 27.83 6.18
C VAL A 775 27.20 27.21 5.57
N VAL A 776 27.03 26.07 4.91
CA VAL A 776 28.09 25.35 4.19
C VAL A 776 27.69 25.19 2.73
N VAL A 777 28.53 25.66 1.81
CA VAL A 777 28.30 25.55 0.36
C VAL A 777 29.49 24.87 -0.32
N THR A 778 29.24 23.76 -1.00
CA THR A 778 30.23 23.05 -1.81
C THR A 778 29.95 23.26 -3.29
N ASN A 779 30.97 23.64 -4.06
CA ASN A 779 30.89 23.75 -5.51
C ASN A 779 31.80 22.72 -6.21
N PRO A 780 31.27 21.54 -6.62
CA PRO A 780 32.00 20.60 -7.47
C PRO A 780 31.97 20.96 -8.96
N LEU A 781 31.12 21.91 -9.39
CA LEU A 781 30.86 22.20 -10.80
C LEU A 781 31.69 23.37 -11.34
N ASN A 782 32.11 23.30 -12.60
CA ASN A 782 32.71 24.44 -13.30
C ASN A 782 31.60 25.43 -13.71
N LEU A 783 31.31 26.42 -12.85
CA LEU A 783 30.24 27.40 -13.10
C LEU A 783 30.66 28.41 -14.19
N ASP A 784 29.78 28.63 -15.17
CA ASP A 784 30.01 29.52 -16.32
C ASP A 784 29.16 30.81 -16.32
N THR A 785 28.23 30.96 -15.36
CA THR A 785 27.32 32.10 -15.26
C THR A 785 27.86 33.24 -14.37
N PRO A 786 27.64 34.53 -14.70
CA PRO A 786 28.17 35.66 -13.90
C PRO A 786 27.59 35.81 -12.50
N SER A 787 26.42 35.22 -12.22
CA SER A 787 25.70 35.39 -10.96
C SER A 787 26.24 34.52 -9.83
N GLY A 788 26.77 33.34 -10.16
CA GLY A 788 27.57 32.52 -9.25
C GLY A 788 26.87 32.05 -7.97
N ILE A 789 27.62 32.06 -6.86
CA ILE A 789 27.16 31.65 -5.52
C ILE A 789 27.05 32.87 -4.61
N MET A 790 25.94 32.97 -3.87
CA MET A 790 25.65 34.01 -2.89
C MET A 790 25.36 33.33 -1.55
N ALA A 791 26.29 33.41 -0.59
CA ALA A 791 26.20 32.71 0.70
C ALA A 791 26.32 33.68 1.87
N GLY A 792 25.41 33.59 2.85
CA GLY A 792 25.54 34.42 4.06
C GLY A 792 24.82 33.94 5.31
N GLY A 793 25.28 34.41 6.46
CA GLY A 793 24.81 33.91 7.77
C GLY A 793 23.33 34.16 8.04
N PHE A 794 22.73 35.17 7.40
CA PHE A 794 21.30 35.46 7.40
C PHE A 794 20.68 35.16 6.03
N ALA A 795 21.15 35.84 4.97
CA ALA A 795 20.56 35.77 3.64
C ALA A 795 21.58 35.33 2.57
N GLY A 796 21.16 34.55 1.58
CA GLY A 796 21.95 34.40 0.35
C GLY A 796 21.97 35.71 -0.44
N GLU A 797 20.78 36.19 -0.80
CA GLU A 797 20.55 37.37 -1.64
C GLU A 797 19.45 38.27 -1.04
N ASN A 798 19.67 39.59 -1.01
CA ASN A 798 18.63 40.60 -0.78
C ASN A 798 18.50 41.47 -2.03
N ASP A 799 17.41 41.30 -2.79
CA ASP A 799 17.20 41.95 -4.09
C ASP A 799 16.92 43.46 -3.98
N ALA A 800 16.85 44.16 -5.11
CA ALA A 800 16.75 45.62 -5.17
C ALA A 800 15.46 46.21 -4.54
N PHE A 801 14.47 45.37 -4.24
CA PHE A 801 13.21 45.74 -3.59
C PHE A 801 13.09 45.15 -2.17
N GLY A 802 13.93 44.17 -1.83
CA GLY A 802 14.00 43.53 -0.53
C GLY A 802 14.39 44.49 0.59
N GLN A 803 13.74 44.32 1.74
CA GLN A 803 13.93 45.12 2.95
C GLN A 803 14.26 44.21 4.13
N ILE A 804 15.42 44.41 4.76
CA ILE A 804 15.82 43.71 5.97
C ILE A 804 16.17 44.75 7.06
N ALA A 805 15.59 44.61 8.24
CA ALA A 805 15.79 45.55 9.34
C ALA A 805 15.92 44.87 10.71
N ASP A 806 16.71 45.48 11.59
CA ASP A 806 16.82 45.11 13.01
C ASP A 806 17.15 43.62 13.26
N SER A 807 17.91 43.00 12.37
CA SER A 807 18.09 41.54 12.30
C SER A 807 19.56 41.12 12.50
N TYR A 808 19.85 39.86 12.84
CA TYR A 808 21.25 39.43 13.09
C TYR A 808 21.62 38.00 12.70
N ALA A 809 22.93 37.77 12.49
CA ALA A 809 23.51 36.47 12.14
C ALA A 809 24.71 36.09 13.03
N ARG A 810 24.71 34.88 13.58
CA ARG A 810 25.82 34.36 14.42
C ARG A 810 26.45 33.07 13.89
N GLY A 811 25.80 32.36 12.97
CA GLY A 811 26.32 31.13 12.37
C GLY A 811 27.48 31.38 11.40
N ASN A 812 28.40 30.43 11.30
CA ASN A 812 29.56 30.55 10.42
C ASN A 812 29.19 30.30 8.96
N VAL A 813 29.91 30.92 8.02
CA VAL A 813 29.68 30.79 6.57
C VAL A 813 30.93 30.18 5.92
N THR A 814 30.78 29.01 5.29
CA THR A 814 31.88 28.31 4.60
C THR A 814 31.52 28.06 3.15
N VAL A 815 32.30 28.59 2.21
CA VAL A 815 32.17 28.31 0.77
C VAL A 815 33.43 27.61 0.27
N THR A 816 33.27 26.40 -0.25
CA THR A 816 34.38 25.57 -0.75
C THR A 816 34.16 25.19 -2.20
N ASP A 817 35.03 25.68 -3.07
CA ASP A 817 35.06 25.31 -4.48
C ASP A 817 36.08 24.20 -4.74
N THR A 818 35.59 23.07 -5.23
CA THR A 818 36.39 21.89 -5.63
C THR A 818 36.41 21.70 -7.16
N SER A 819 35.85 22.65 -7.91
CA SER A 819 35.89 22.65 -9.37
C SER A 819 37.31 22.86 -9.92
N LEU A 820 37.50 22.54 -11.21
CA LEU A 820 38.82 22.64 -11.86
C LEU A 820 39.07 24.01 -12.49
N SER A 821 38.01 24.69 -12.92
CA SER A 821 38.09 25.96 -13.66
C SER A 821 36.74 26.69 -13.74
N SER A 822 36.08 26.92 -12.60
CA SER A 822 34.94 27.86 -12.56
C SER A 822 35.37 29.27 -12.99
N ILE A 823 34.52 29.94 -13.75
CA ILE A 823 34.72 31.35 -14.17
C ILE A 823 33.71 32.31 -13.51
N ALA A 824 32.70 31.77 -12.82
CA ALA A 824 31.84 32.52 -11.92
C ALA A 824 32.62 33.05 -10.70
N GLY A 825 32.07 34.09 -10.07
CA GLY A 825 32.49 34.53 -8.74
C GLY A 825 31.62 33.94 -7.64
N ALA A 826 32.07 34.04 -6.39
CA ALA A 826 31.26 33.74 -5.22
C ALA A 826 31.30 34.91 -4.21
N PHE A 827 30.15 35.26 -3.66
CA PHE A 827 29.95 36.36 -2.71
C PHE A 827 29.62 35.74 -1.35
N ALA A 828 30.47 35.96 -0.35
CA ALA A 828 30.37 35.35 0.97
C ALA A 828 30.39 36.44 2.06
N GLY A 829 29.31 36.55 2.85
CA GLY A 829 29.18 37.56 3.90
C GLY A 829 28.67 37.00 5.22
N GLY A 830 29.19 37.47 6.35
CA GLY A 830 28.74 37.01 7.68
C GLY A 830 27.26 37.30 7.97
N PHE A 831 26.64 38.24 7.26
CA PHE A 831 25.20 38.48 7.23
C PHE A 831 24.56 38.10 5.89
N ALA A 832 25.03 38.63 4.75
CA ALA A 832 24.49 38.22 3.45
C ALA A 832 25.53 38.10 2.33
N GLY A 833 25.29 37.16 1.41
CA GLY A 833 26.15 36.96 0.24
C GLY A 833 26.15 38.19 -0.66
N ASP A 834 24.97 38.59 -1.13
CA ASP A 834 24.75 39.78 -1.94
C ASP A 834 23.59 40.65 -1.43
N ASN A 835 23.75 41.97 -1.56
CA ASN A 835 22.72 42.97 -1.28
C ASN A 835 22.60 43.98 -2.42
N SER A 836 21.36 44.25 -2.83
CA SER A 836 21.01 45.38 -3.71
C SER A 836 19.86 46.24 -3.16
N GLY A 837 19.10 45.73 -2.18
CA GLY A 837 17.99 46.42 -1.53
C GLY A 837 18.36 47.21 -0.27
N SER A 838 17.38 47.32 0.63
CA SER A 838 17.49 47.99 1.92
C SER A 838 17.92 47.01 3.01
N LEU A 839 18.95 47.36 3.78
CA LEU A 839 19.48 46.55 4.87
C LEU A 839 19.95 47.46 6.01
N VAL A 840 19.22 47.49 7.14
CA VAL A 840 19.43 48.49 8.19
C VAL A 840 19.47 47.93 9.61
N ARG A 841 20.25 48.60 10.48
CA ARG A 841 20.37 48.31 11.94
C ARG A 841 20.57 46.82 12.25
N SER A 842 21.35 46.13 11.42
CA SER A 842 21.56 44.68 11.48
C SER A 842 23.04 44.35 11.72
N TYR A 843 23.36 43.15 12.23
CA TYR A 843 24.75 42.78 12.49
C TYR A 843 25.09 41.30 12.27
N SER A 844 26.38 41.00 12.09
CA SER A 844 26.93 39.64 12.04
C SER A 844 28.12 39.42 12.97
N THR A 845 28.30 38.18 13.41
CA THR A 845 29.50 37.73 14.16
C THR A 845 30.18 36.49 13.57
N GLY A 846 29.47 35.66 12.80
CA GLY A 846 29.97 34.35 12.37
C GLY A 846 31.24 34.42 11.51
N MET A 847 32.11 33.42 11.66
CA MET A 847 33.36 33.30 10.90
C MET A 847 33.05 33.05 9.42
N VAL A 848 33.71 33.78 8.52
CA VAL A 848 33.51 33.64 7.06
C VAL A 848 34.76 33.02 6.41
N THR A 849 34.60 31.82 5.86
CA THR A 849 35.69 31.04 5.25
C THR A 849 35.39 30.77 3.77
N THR A 850 36.35 31.08 2.90
CA THR A 850 36.25 30.86 1.45
C THR A 850 37.51 30.18 0.91
N SER A 851 37.37 29.09 0.15
CA SER A 851 38.52 28.38 -0.44
C SER A 851 38.18 27.71 -1.78
N GLY A 852 39.17 27.55 -2.66
CA GLY A 852 39.02 26.88 -3.96
C GLY A 852 39.65 27.66 -5.13
N ALA A 853 39.14 27.45 -6.34
CA ALA A 853 39.65 28.05 -7.58
C ALA A 853 38.84 29.28 -8.06
N MET A 854 37.57 29.41 -7.64
CA MET A 854 36.72 30.58 -7.89
C MET A 854 37.31 31.90 -7.39
N SER A 855 36.83 33.00 -7.97
CA SER A 855 37.09 34.35 -7.46
C SER A 855 36.10 34.68 -6.33
N PHE A 856 36.60 34.87 -5.11
CA PHE A 856 35.78 35.15 -3.93
C PHE A 856 35.76 36.65 -3.58
N ALA A 857 34.58 37.17 -3.28
CA ALA A 857 34.39 38.43 -2.58
C ALA A 857 33.87 38.11 -1.16
N THR A 858 34.76 38.24 -0.18
CA THR A 858 34.54 37.78 1.20
C THR A 858 34.52 38.98 2.14
N GLY A 859 33.47 39.11 2.97
CA GLY A 859 33.31 40.22 3.90
C GLY A 859 32.67 39.81 5.24
N GLY A 860 33.02 40.53 6.31
CA GLY A 860 32.47 40.23 7.65
C GLY A 860 30.96 40.44 7.80
N PHE A 861 30.34 41.29 6.98
CA PHE A 861 28.89 41.55 6.93
C PHE A 861 28.30 41.13 5.58
N LEU A 862 28.65 41.84 4.50
CA LEU A 862 28.26 41.53 3.13
C LEU A 862 29.45 41.00 2.31
N GLY A 863 29.18 40.04 1.42
CA GLY A 863 30.11 39.65 0.36
C GLY A 863 30.13 40.68 -0.78
N ARG A 864 28.95 41.18 -1.17
CA ARG A 864 28.74 42.27 -2.12
C ARG A 864 27.62 43.20 -1.66
N ASP A 865 27.78 44.49 -1.92
CA ASP A 865 26.71 45.49 -1.85
C ASP A 865 26.68 46.27 -3.17
N THR A 866 25.49 46.42 -3.73
CA THR A 866 25.20 47.19 -4.95
C THR A 866 24.04 48.17 -4.74
N SER A 867 23.54 48.32 -3.50
CA SER A 867 22.42 49.21 -3.19
C SER A 867 22.76 50.67 -3.48
N SER A 868 21.76 51.43 -3.91
CA SER A 868 21.90 52.87 -4.20
C SER A 868 21.73 53.74 -2.95
N GLY A 869 22.33 53.30 -1.83
CA GLY A 869 22.21 53.93 -0.51
C GLY A 869 21.13 53.33 0.40
N GLY A 870 20.72 52.07 0.16
CA GLY A 870 19.76 51.34 1.00
C GLY A 870 20.37 50.76 2.29
N THR A 871 21.68 50.58 2.32
CA THR A 871 22.39 49.97 3.45
C THR A 871 22.85 51.01 4.48
N SER A 872 22.42 50.92 5.74
CA SER A 872 22.84 51.88 6.79
C SER A 872 22.73 51.37 8.24
N GLY A 873 23.60 51.86 9.12
CA GLY A 873 23.54 51.58 10.56
C GLY A 873 23.90 50.15 10.98
N ASN A 874 24.56 49.37 10.11
CA ASN A 874 24.91 47.98 10.35
C ASN A 874 26.33 47.81 10.93
N PHE A 875 26.57 46.68 11.60
CA PHE A 875 27.87 46.35 12.21
C PHE A 875 28.33 44.92 11.89
N TRP A 876 29.63 44.63 12.04
CA TRP A 876 30.10 43.25 12.17
C TRP A 876 31.24 43.12 13.19
N ASP A 877 31.35 41.94 13.80
CA ASP A 877 32.44 41.62 14.73
C ASP A 877 33.70 41.24 13.95
N VAL A 878 34.69 42.11 13.96
CA VAL A 878 35.95 41.97 13.23
C VAL A 878 36.81 40.82 13.78
N ASP A 879 36.71 40.54 15.09
CA ASP A 879 37.54 39.52 15.74
C ASP A 879 36.98 38.13 15.51
N ILE A 880 35.65 37.95 15.63
CA ILE A 880 35.00 36.64 15.47
C ILE A 880 34.80 36.28 13.99
N SER A 881 34.47 37.25 13.12
CA SER A 881 34.26 36.96 11.69
C SER A 881 35.54 36.53 10.97
N GLY A 882 36.71 36.93 11.50
CA GLY A 882 38.01 36.74 10.88
C GLY A 882 38.27 37.66 9.67
N VAL A 883 37.36 38.58 9.33
CA VAL A 883 37.44 39.41 8.11
C VAL A 883 37.55 40.90 8.45
N ALA A 884 38.70 41.48 8.08
CA ALA A 884 39.07 42.86 8.43
C ALA A 884 38.29 43.98 7.70
N SER A 885 37.43 43.64 6.73
CA SER A 885 36.68 44.61 5.93
C SER A 885 35.36 44.04 5.41
N SER A 886 34.34 44.88 5.23
CA SER A 886 33.11 44.51 4.54
C SER A 886 32.39 45.75 3.99
N PRO A 887 31.72 45.67 2.82
CA PRO A 887 30.77 46.69 2.40
C PRO A 887 29.53 46.74 3.31
N GLY A 888 28.82 47.87 3.31
CA GLY A 888 27.49 48.01 3.94
C GLY A 888 27.43 48.13 5.47
N ALA A 889 28.57 48.08 6.19
CA ALA A 889 28.58 48.10 7.65
C ALA A 889 29.81 48.82 8.23
N THR A 890 29.85 48.94 9.56
CA THR A 890 31.02 49.40 10.33
C THR A 890 31.58 48.24 11.16
N GLY A 891 32.86 47.95 11.04
CA GLY A 891 33.52 46.90 11.83
C GLY A 891 33.74 47.35 13.27
N LEU A 892 33.33 46.52 14.23
CA LEU A 892 33.58 46.68 15.66
C LEU A 892 34.38 45.47 16.17
N ASN A 893 35.21 45.66 17.19
CA ASN A 893 35.82 44.52 17.90
C ASN A 893 34.81 43.90 18.89
N THR A 894 35.03 42.66 19.35
CA THR A 894 34.07 41.97 20.25
C THR A 894 33.79 42.76 21.52
N GLY A 895 34.82 43.42 22.07
CA GLY A 895 34.68 44.27 23.26
C GLY A 895 33.79 45.50 23.06
N GLN A 896 33.66 46.02 21.83
CA GLN A 896 32.77 47.14 21.52
C GLN A 896 31.30 46.70 21.36
N PHE A 897 31.04 45.43 21.01
CA PHE A 897 29.70 44.86 21.09
C PHE A 897 29.29 44.53 22.54
N GLN A 898 30.26 44.15 23.38
CA GLN A 898 30.07 43.65 24.74
C GLN A 898 30.24 44.70 25.84
N ASP A 899 30.31 45.99 25.47
CA ASP A 899 30.31 47.13 26.40
C ASP A 899 29.04 47.95 26.20
N THR A 900 28.10 47.83 27.14
CA THR A 900 26.76 48.44 27.08
C THR A 900 26.80 49.93 26.73
N PRO A 901 27.62 50.77 27.42
CA PRO A 901 27.69 52.20 27.11
C PRO A 901 28.26 52.49 25.71
N THR A 902 29.29 51.76 25.28
CA THR A 902 29.91 51.93 23.94
C THR A 902 28.94 51.55 22.84
N PHE A 903 28.26 50.41 22.95
CA PHE A 903 27.33 49.98 21.90
C PHE A 903 26.13 50.93 21.77
N ILE A 904 25.58 51.42 22.89
CA ILE A 904 24.51 52.45 22.87
C ILE A 904 25.03 53.74 22.21
N ALA A 905 26.23 54.20 22.56
CA ALA A 905 26.81 55.42 21.99
C ALA A 905 27.10 55.33 20.49
N LEU A 906 27.33 54.12 19.96
CA LEU A 906 27.53 53.85 18.53
C LEU A 906 26.21 53.62 17.78
N GLY A 907 25.26 52.90 18.37
CA GLY A 907 24.00 52.49 17.74
C GLY A 907 22.92 53.58 17.73
N SER A 908 22.72 54.29 18.85
CA SER A 908 21.63 55.28 18.97
C SER A 908 21.69 56.42 17.93
N PRO A 909 22.87 57.00 17.59
CA PRO A 909 22.98 57.99 16.51
C PRO A 909 22.64 57.44 15.12
N LEU A 910 22.65 56.12 14.95
CA LEU A 910 22.30 55.41 13.72
C LEU A 910 20.86 54.84 13.76
N GLY A 911 20.08 55.21 14.77
CA GLY A 911 18.66 54.88 14.91
C GLY A 911 18.36 53.53 15.57
N TRP A 912 19.31 52.90 16.27
CA TRP A 912 19.02 51.71 17.09
C TRP A 912 18.15 52.09 18.29
N ASP A 913 16.99 51.43 18.42
CA ASP A 913 16.04 51.63 19.51
C ASP A 913 16.29 50.61 20.64
N PHE A 914 16.91 51.07 21.72
CA PHE A 914 17.22 50.25 22.89
C PHE A 914 16.08 50.11 23.91
N SER A 915 14.93 50.74 23.69
CA SER A 915 13.76 50.62 24.59
C SER A 915 12.62 49.77 24.01
N ASN A 916 12.53 49.63 22.69
CA ASN A 916 11.46 48.87 22.04
C ASN A 916 11.94 47.72 21.13
N VAL A 917 13.23 47.69 20.75
CA VAL A 917 13.72 46.73 19.73
C VAL A 917 14.90 45.90 20.23
N TRP A 918 15.93 46.54 20.80
CA TRP A 918 17.21 45.92 21.09
C TRP A 918 17.57 45.96 22.57
N ALA A 919 17.87 44.81 23.17
CA ALA A 919 18.76 44.79 24.31
C ALA A 919 20.20 45.06 23.80
N PRO A 920 20.94 46.02 24.38
CA PRO A 920 22.35 46.20 24.09
C PRO A 920 23.17 44.97 24.51
N GLY A 921 24.40 44.87 24.01
CA GLY A 921 25.35 43.85 24.46
C GLY A 921 26.07 44.26 25.74
N ASP A 922 26.62 43.27 26.41
CA ASP A 922 27.25 43.30 27.73
C ASP A 922 28.37 42.25 27.80
N THR A 923 29.04 42.12 28.94
CA THR A 923 30.25 41.28 29.06
C THR A 923 29.95 39.80 28.76
N GLY A 924 30.36 39.35 27.57
CA GLY A 924 30.15 37.99 27.07
C GLY A 924 29.02 37.82 26.05
N PHE A 925 28.13 38.82 25.82
CA PHE A 925 27.00 38.67 24.90
C PHE A 925 26.83 39.88 23.96
N HIS A 926 26.63 39.59 22.67
CA HIS A 926 26.25 40.59 21.66
C HIS A 926 24.76 40.98 21.79
N PRO A 927 24.34 42.17 21.27
CA PRO A 927 22.96 42.66 21.28
C PRO A 927 21.93 41.64 20.76
N VAL A 928 20.71 41.68 21.26
CA VAL A 928 19.61 40.79 20.82
C VAL A 928 18.28 41.54 20.76
N ASN A 929 17.35 41.08 19.93
CA ASN A 929 16.01 41.67 19.91
C ASN A 929 15.21 41.23 21.14
N TYR A 930 14.50 42.16 21.78
CA TYR A 930 13.59 41.82 22.88
C TYR A 930 12.50 40.82 22.44
N SER A 931 12.03 40.94 21.20
CA SER A 931 10.99 40.05 20.66
C SER A 931 11.44 38.62 20.47
N THR A 932 12.74 38.36 20.28
CA THR A 932 13.27 37.01 20.00
C THR A 932 14.30 36.53 21.02
N SER A 933 14.37 37.10 22.22
CA SER A 933 15.23 36.63 23.32
C SER A 933 14.69 37.02 24.70
N PRO A 934 14.72 36.12 25.71
CA PRO A 934 14.29 36.44 27.07
C PRO A 934 15.35 37.31 27.77
N VAL A 935 15.21 38.62 27.59
CA VAL A 935 16.14 39.64 28.11
C VAL A 935 15.38 40.87 28.61
N VAL A 936 15.94 41.54 29.60
CA VAL A 936 15.55 42.88 30.04
C VAL A 936 16.75 43.81 30.10
N PHE A 937 16.54 45.10 29.88
CA PHE A 937 17.55 46.14 29.99
C PHE A 937 17.20 47.13 31.10
N ALA A 938 18.01 47.15 32.16
CA ALA A 938 17.83 48.02 33.32
C ALA A 938 18.58 49.34 33.16
N GLN A 939 17.84 50.45 33.23
CA GLN A 939 18.37 51.81 33.10
C GLN A 939 18.16 52.59 34.42
N PRO A 940 19.18 52.71 35.29
CA PRO A 940 19.02 53.36 36.60
C PRO A 940 18.93 54.89 36.52
N ASP A 941 18.02 55.47 37.31
CA ASP A 941 17.85 56.92 37.47
C ASP A 941 19.10 57.58 38.10
N PRO A 942 19.42 58.85 37.72
CA PRO A 942 20.43 59.64 38.40
C PRO A 942 20.05 59.95 39.87
N LEU A 943 20.75 59.32 40.80
CA LEU A 943 20.48 59.41 42.23
C LEU A 943 21.11 60.68 42.85
N THR A 944 20.48 61.26 43.87
CA THR A 944 21.06 62.33 44.70
C THR A 944 21.00 61.95 46.18
N VAL A 945 22.14 62.02 46.87
CA VAL A 945 22.29 61.70 48.30
C VAL A 945 22.99 62.83 49.05
N GLN A 946 22.78 62.96 50.36
CA GLN A 946 23.47 63.94 51.21
C GLN A 946 24.60 63.31 52.02
N TYR A 947 25.80 63.88 51.89
CA TYR A 947 26.99 63.51 52.64
C TYR A 947 26.71 63.41 54.15
N GLY A 948 27.06 62.27 54.77
CA GLY A 948 26.93 62.07 56.22
C GLY A 948 25.48 62.04 56.77
N GLN A 949 24.46 62.19 55.92
CA GLN A 949 23.03 62.15 56.31
C GLN A 949 22.31 60.95 55.66
N THR A 950 22.57 60.70 54.38
CA THR A 950 21.99 59.58 53.62
C THR A 950 22.91 58.36 53.70
N GLY A 951 22.73 57.51 54.74
CA GLY A 951 23.53 56.28 54.89
C GLY A 951 23.21 55.19 53.86
N SER A 952 21.98 55.19 53.34
CA SER A 952 21.53 54.34 52.23
C SER A 952 20.44 55.05 51.42
N ALA A 953 20.25 54.62 50.18
CA ALA A 953 19.14 55.06 49.32
C ALA A 953 18.73 53.92 48.38
N VAL A 954 17.45 53.86 48.02
CA VAL A 954 16.93 52.88 47.06
C VAL A 954 17.21 53.38 45.64
N ALA A 955 17.71 52.52 44.77
CA ALA A 955 17.78 52.84 43.34
C ALA A 955 16.36 52.90 42.74
N THR A 956 16.20 53.65 41.65
CA THR A 956 15.03 53.59 40.77
C THR A 956 15.51 53.56 39.32
N GLY A 957 14.62 53.33 38.36
CA GLY A 957 14.94 53.33 36.95
C GLY A 957 13.82 52.75 36.10
N THR A 958 14.09 52.62 34.80
CA THR A 958 13.21 51.88 33.87
C THR A 958 13.79 50.51 33.55
N VAL A 959 12.92 49.60 33.14
CA VAL A 959 13.31 48.28 32.62
C VAL A 959 12.57 48.07 31.31
N ASP A 960 13.33 47.94 30.23
CA ASP A 960 12.84 47.66 28.89
C ASP A 960 12.97 46.13 28.61
N GLY A 961 12.21 45.60 27.65
CA GLY A 961 12.13 44.16 27.36
C GLY A 961 11.10 43.38 28.20
N GLY A 962 11.38 42.11 28.47
CA GLY A 962 10.51 41.24 29.27
C GLY A 962 9.36 40.56 28.51
N PRO A 963 8.49 39.82 29.22
CA PRO A 963 7.38 39.04 28.61
C PRO A 963 6.37 39.86 27.79
N ALA A 964 6.30 41.18 28.00
CA ALA A 964 5.45 42.07 27.23
C ALA A 964 5.98 42.35 25.80
N GLN A 965 7.21 41.93 25.48
CA GLN A 965 7.83 42.10 24.16
C GLN A 965 8.29 40.76 23.54
N TYR A 966 8.77 39.79 24.33
CA TYR A 966 9.26 38.50 23.85
C TYR A 966 8.10 37.60 23.35
N VAL A 967 8.06 37.31 22.04
CA VAL A 967 6.87 36.76 21.37
C VAL A 967 6.65 35.26 21.57
N PHE A 968 7.47 34.61 22.40
CA PHE A 968 7.44 33.16 22.62
C PHE A 968 7.09 32.76 24.06
N ASP A 969 6.72 33.73 24.92
CA ASP A 969 6.18 33.48 26.26
C ASP A 969 4.67 33.18 26.23
N GLY A 970 4.14 32.67 27.35
CA GLY A 970 2.69 32.58 27.54
C GLY A 970 2.03 33.95 27.55
N CYS A 971 0.83 34.06 26.96
CA CYS A 971 0.09 35.32 26.79
C CYS A 971 -0.36 36.04 28.09
N CYS A 972 0.08 35.56 29.26
CA CYS A 972 -0.18 36.10 30.60
C CYS A 972 1.07 36.08 31.50
N ASP A 973 2.27 35.79 30.96
CA ASP A 973 3.49 35.73 31.76
C ASP A 973 3.90 37.11 32.31
N THR A 974 4.58 37.11 33.45
CA THR A 974 4.97 38.32 34.18
C THR A 974 6.34 38.15 34.82
N LEU A 975 7.08 39.24 34.95
CA LEU A 975 8.44 39.26 35.50
C LEU A 975 8.52 40.27 36.64
N ASP A 976 8.89 39.82 37.85
CA ASP A 976 9.16 40.74 38.97
C ASP A 976 10.55 41.36 38.80
N THR A 977 10.58 42.60 38.33
CA THR A 977 11.80 43.39 38.13
C THR A 977 12.24 44.17 39.38
N SER A 978 11.49 44.08 40.49
CA SER A 978 11.86 44.77 41.74
C SER A 978 13.21 44.36 42.37
N PRO A 979 13.76 43.15 42.19
CA PRO A 979 15.08 42.80 42.72
C PRO A 979 16.23 43.62 42.12
N ILE A 980 16.11 44.09 40.87
CA ILE A 980 17.15 44.87 40.16
C ILE A 980 17.49 46.14 40.95
N PHE A 981 16.47 46.89 41.37
CA PHE A 981 16.61 48.21 42.00
C PHE A 981 16.81 48.13 43.52
N GLN A 982 17.91 47.49 43.91
CA GLN A 982 18.30 47.28 45.30
C GLN A 982 18.55 48.56 46.12
N THR A 983 18.59 48.41 47.45
CA THR A 983 19.00 49.49 48.37
C THR A 983 20.52 49.59 48.45
N LEU A 984 21.06 50.70 47.97
CA LEU A 984 22.50 50.98 47.92
C LEU A 984 22.97 51.66 49.22
N ALA A 985 24.14 51.27 49.71
CA ALA A 985 24.77 51.83 50.91
C ALA A 985 25.84 52.89 50.54
N PHE A 986 25.73 54.09 51.10
CA PHE A 986 26.61 55.22 50.80
C PHE A 986 27.56 55.52 51.96
N SER A 987 28.64 54.73 52.05
CA SER A 987 29.66 54.78 53.10
C SER A 987 30.66 55.95 52.98
N SER A 988 30.15 57.16 52.70
CA SER A 988 30.77 58.47 52.96
C SER A 988 32.29 58.59 52.72
N THR A 989 32.71 58.90 51.48
CA THR A 989 34.12 59.23 51.17
C THR A 989 34.33 60.62 50.57
N THR A 990 33.52 61.05 49.58
CA THR A 990 33.70 62.36 48.92
C THR A 990 32.36 62.99 48.49
N VAL A 991 32.28 64.32 48.47
CA VAL A 991 31.22 65.10 47.79
C VAL A 991 31.55 65.19 46.30
N GLY A 992 30.60 64.88 45.42
CA GLY A 992 30.79 64.83 43.97
C GLY A 992 29.98 63.72 43.30
N SER A 993 30.27 63.42 42.04
CA SER A 993 29.65 62.32 41.30
C SER A 993 30.39 61.00 41.52
N THR A 994 29.65 59.90 41.64
CA THR A 994 30.12 58.51 41.66
C THR A 994 29.21 57.65 40.78
N SER A 995 29.68 56.49 40.35
CA SER A 995 28.84 55.46 39.73
C SER A 995 28.32 54.45 40.76
N PHE A 996 27.32 53.65 40.34
CA PHE A 996 26.86 52.43 41.00
C PHE A 996 26.37 51.41 39.94
N THR A 997 26.16 50.16 40.34
CA THR A 997 25.50 49.13 39.52
C THR A 997 24.21 48.67 40.19
N VAL A 998 23.28 48.13 39.41
CA VAL A 998 22.10 47.42 39.92
C VAL A 998 22.41 45.93 40.12
N ASP A 999 21.43 45.12 40.50
CA ASP A 999 21.57 43.66 40.44
C ASP A 999 21.26 43.17 39.01
N SER A 1000 22.26 42.60 38.34
CA SER A 1000 22.14 41.96 37.02
C SER A 1000 22.09 40.43 37.07
N SER A 1001 21.80 39.86 38.25
CA SER A 1001 21.42 38.45 38.38
C SER A 1001 20.22 38.11 37.49
N PRO A 1002 20.23 36.97 36.75
CA PRO A 1002 19.09 36.57 35.93
C PRO A 1002 17.80 36.46 36.76
N LEU A 1003 16.72 37.03 36.23
CA LEU A 1003 15.38 36.90 36.78
C LEU A 1003 14.71 35.63 36.22
N THR A 1004 13.59 35.23 36.81
CA THR A 1004 12.75 34.14 36.29
C THR A 1004 11.31 34.63 36.25
N SER A 1005 10.63 34.43 35.13
CA SER A 1005 9.24 34.81 34.95
C SER A 1005 8.27 33.88 35.68
N ALA A 1006 6.98 34.20 35.67
CA ALA A 1006 5.93 33.39 36.29
C ALA A 1006 5.76 32.02 35.60
N ASP A 1007 5.94 31.97 34.28
CA ASP A 1007 5.97 30.72 33.49
C ASP A 1007 7.33 29.98 33.58
N GLY A 1008 8.29 30.51 34.36
CA GLY A 1008 9.56 29.85 34.68
C GLY A 1008 10.71 30.14 33.73
N ILE A 1009 10.57 31.13 32.84
CA ILE A 1009 11.53 31.42 31.77
C ILE A 1009 12.66 32.33 32.32
N PRO A 1010 13.94 31.97 32.12
CA PRO A 1010 15.07 32.72 32.67
C PRO A 1010 15.38 33.97 31.84
N TYR A 1011 15.14 35.14 32.42
CA TYR A 1011 15.39 36.43 31.81
C TYR A 1011 16.77 36.96 32.17
N ARG A 1012 17.61 37.19 31.15
CA ARG A 1012 18.92 37.84 31.32
C ARG A 1012 18.74 39.32 31.59
N VAL A 1013 19.41 39.85 32.62
CA VAL A 1013 19.40 41.29 32.93
C VAL A 1013 20.68 41.91 32.36
N VAL A 1014 20.52 42.83 31.41
CA VAL A 1014 21.58 43.76 30.98
C VAL A 1014 21.43 45.04 31.79
N ASP A 1015 22.51 45.57 32.39
CA ASP A 1015 22.45 46.84 33.12
C ASP A 1015 23.28 47.97 32.50
N LEU A 1016 22.78 49.20 32.69
CA LEU A 1016 23.53 50.43 32.48
C LEU A 1016 24.10 50.92 33.82
N VAL A 1017 25.37 51.29 33.84
CA VAL A 1017 26.04 51.83 35.03
C VAL A 1017 25.35 53.13 35.49
N GLY A 1018 24.70 53.07 36.66
CA GLY A 1018 23.99 54.18 37.26
C GLY A 1018 24.93 55.29 37.78
N SER A 1019 24.39 56.49 37.96
CA SER A 1019 25.14 57.65 38.45
C SER A 1019 24.50 58.26 39.70
N ALA A 1020 25.31 58.60 40.70
CA ALA A 1020 24.87 59.21 41.94
C ALA A 1020 25.67 60.49 42.25
N THR A 1021 24.97 61.54 42.69
CA THR A 1021 25.59 62.79 43.13
C THR A 1021 25.50 62.92 44.65
N VAL A 1022 26.66 62.89 45.31
CA VAL A 1022 26.82 63.13 46.75
C VAL A 1022 26.92 64.63 46.99
N THR A 1023 25.87 65.21 47.56
CA THR A 1023 25.75 66.65 47.86
C THR A 1023 26.22 66.98 49.30
N PRO A 1024 26.67 68.22 49.58
CA PRO A 1024 27.07 68.62 50.93
C PRO A 1024 25.90 68.57 51.94
N ALA A 1025 26.20 68.23 53.20
CA ALA A 1025 25.26 68.41 54.30
C ALA A 1025 25.08 69.90 54.66
N PRO A 1026 23.89 70.32 55.14
CA PRO A 1026 23.72 71.61 55.79
C PRO A 1026 24.54 71.69 57.09
N LEU A 1027 25.45 72.66 57.20
CA LEU A 1027 26.18 72.92 58.44
C LEU A 1027 25.30 73.73 59.41
N VAL A 1028 24.63 73.06 60.33
CA VAL A 1028 23.87 73.71 61.41
C VAL A 1028 24.82 74.13 62.52
N VAL A 1029 25.10 75.43 62.62
CA VAL A 1029 25.82 76.03 63.74
C VAL A 1029 24.82 76.67 64.71
N THR A 1030 24.53 76.00 65.82
CA THR A 1030 23.77 76.59 66.92
C THR A 1030 24.72 77.48 67.73
N ALA A 1031 24.46 78.79 67.75
CA ALA A 1031 25.20 79.72 68.60
C ALA A 1031 24.42 79.99 69.89
N ASP A 1032 25.03 79.76 71.05
CA ASP A 1032 24.55 80.32 72.32
C ASP A 1032 24.94 81.80 72.39
N ASP A 1033 23.97 82.67 72.72
CA ASP A 1033 24.11 84.13 72.77
C ASP A 1033 24.95 84.61 73.99
N ALA A 1034 26.24 84.30 73.97
CA ALA A 1034 27.21 84.74 74.97
C ALA A 1034 27.67 86.20 74.72
N THR A 1035 27.08 87.15 75.44
CA THR A 1035 27.55 88.55 75.46
C THR A 1035 28.66 88.74 76.50
N SER A 1036 29.73 89.46 76.13
CA SER A 1036 30.89 89.70 77.00
C SER A 1036 31.32 91.17 77.00
N ALA A 1037 31.83 91.65 78.14
CA ALA A 1037 32.28 93.02 78.31
C ALA A 1037 33.71 93.22 77.80
N TYR A 1038 33.97 94.38 77.19
CA TYR A 1038 35.27 94.71 76.59
C TYR A 1038 36.42 94.61 77.61
N GLY A 1039 37.36 93.69 77.35
CA GLY A 1039 38.58 93.51 78.15
C GLY A 1039 38.62 92.25 79.03
N VAL A 1040 37.55 91.44 79.07
CA VAL A 1040 37.54 90.16 79.83
C VAL A 1040 37.73 88.96 78.89
N ALA A 1041 38.67 88.07 79.23
CA ALA A 1041 38.84 86.80 78.52
C ALA A 1041 37.76 85.80 78.96
N THR A 1042 36.74 85.62 78.14
CA THR A 1042 35.69 84.61 78.36
C THR A 1042 36.10 83.29 77.71
N VAL A 1043 36.24 82.23 78.52
CA VAL A 1043 36.35 80.87 78.02
C VAL A 1043 34.95 80.36 77.74
N LEU A 1044 34.63 80.14 76.46
CA LEU A 1044 33.49 79.32 76.05
C LEU A 1044 33.89 77.85 76.11
N SER A 1045 32.96 77.01 76.54
CA SER A 1045 33.07 75.53 76.58
C SER A 1045 32.21 74.92 75.49
#